data_AF-A0A1H9EQG8-F1
#
_entry.id   AF-A0A1H9EQG8-F1
#
_cell.length_a   1.000
_cell.length_b   1.000
_cell.length_c   1.000
_cell.angle_alpha   90.00
_cell.angle_beta   90.00
_cell.angle_gamma   90.00
#
_symmetry.space_group_name_H-M   'P 1'
#
loop_
_entity.id
_entity.type
_entity.pdbx_description
1 polymer ?
#
loop_
_entity_poly.entity_id
_entity_poly.type
_entity_poly.pdbx_seq_one_letter_code
_entity_poly.pdbx_strand_id
1 'polypeptide(L)'
;MTRPYYLSGLLFLASLFLFTSCEGDAPGVVKSSEELNAAIAAASPGDVITIANGTYTDMEMRFVGQGTEDAPITLTVEEKGKVFFEGQSNLELSGQFLHVEGLIFRNGHSPTSEVISFRTSKVEVCNNCRVTECVIDNYNPAERFDSDIWIALYGKHNRLDHNYLTGKRNQGVTVAVRMDTEASRENFHRIDHNYFGHRAVLGSNGGETLRIGTSHYCMFNSNTLVESNYFYRCDGEVEIISNKSGQNVFRGNTFFESKGTLTIRHGDEVTISNNFFFGNGVANTGGMRIINAKQKVVNNYASGLTGYRFRSALTIMNGVPNSPLNRYVQVTDSEASNNVFIDCDNVQFCVGSDEERSATPENVVMANNVFSNKTRDKIFSAFDDISGITFSNNLISPNIVPLQPTGFQNKELTFETLENGIMIPEKTAAGDSIRAGLDLMATPENTGLTWYPRQEDEMFFNTGKTIDVKPGQNTLWDAVRDSEPGDIIRLSESGEYQQTKSIDLTHPVSVVAADGLSEKPVVTFRRSSLFNIENGGGLSLRGLKIDGKEGEDKPLNAVIRTSRYSMINNYKLLVEDCDFVDLDVNHSFNVLRVAKNTMADSILLRNCRFENISGSVLALDRETDDIGIYNAENVVIENCLFDEIGHTAIHVHRGGRDESTLGPRVTIHNSTFDEIGGDKRNKTGTSILLWGTQYVDIDKCVFDDSAPLKLHLVVGEPVVELRNSVLSGGTTLEDNGEPYQVNNLKRGLTEPLYELDGGLKIGTTLSE
;
A
#
# COMPACT_ATOMS: atom_id res chain seq x y z
N MET A 1 61.35 -66.52 58.47
CA MET A 1 60.09 -67.29 58.44
C MET A 1 59.10 -66.43 57.68
N THR A 2 58.55 -66.74 56.51
CA THR A 2 58.33 -67.97 55.72
C THR A 2 58.11 -67.52 54.27
N ARG A 3 58.77 -68.16 53.29
CA ARG A 3 58.50 -68.07 51.83
C ARG A 3 57.47 -69.16 51.42
N PRO A 4 56.76 -69.07 50.28
CA PRO A 4 57.25 -69.63 48.98
C PRO A 4 56.85 -68.81 47.72
N TYR A 5 57.71 -68.66 46.69
CA TYR A 5 57.78 -69.35 45.36
C TYR A 5 56.46 -69.33 44.54
N TYR A 6 56.37 -68.89 43.26
CA TYR A 6 57.06 -69.33 42.03
C TYR A 6 56.81 -68.36 40.83
N LEU A 7 57.72 -68.40 39.82
CA LEU A 7 57.56 -68.32 38.33
C LEU A 7 56.27 -67.69 37.75
N SER A 8 56.23 -66.93 36.64
CA SER A 8 57.00 -66.92 35.38
C SER A 8 56.31 -65.93 34.41
N GLY A 9 57.03 -65.38 33.42
CA GLY A 9 56.45 -65.09 32.10
C GLY A 9 56.34 -63.62 31.69
N LEU A 10 57.14 -63.27 30.66
CA LEU A 10 56.97 -62.12 29.77
C LEU A 10 55.51 -61.94 29.32
N LEU A 11 55.03 -60.70 29.23
CA LEU A 11 54.50 -60.16 27.97
C LEU A 11 54.37 -58.63 28.03
N PHE A 12 55.06 -58.02 27.08
CA PHE A 12 55.05 -56.61 26.71
C PHE A 12 53.66 -56.28 26.14
N LEU A 13 52.89 -55.38 26.77
CA LEU A 13 51.78 -54.70 26.10
C LEU A 13 51.67 -53.28 26.67
N ALA A 14 52.31 -52.34 25.97
CA ALA A 14 52.06 -50.92 26.14
C ALA A 14 50.65 -50.63 25.62
N SER A 15 49.68 -50.48 26.51
CA SER A 15 48.36 -49.93 26.18
C SER A 15 48.52 -48.43 25.98
N LEU A 16 48.83 -48.06 24.74
CA LEU A 16 48.64 -46.73 24.17
C LEU A 16 47.15 -46.41 24.29
N PHE A 17 46.76 -45.57 25.25
CA PHE A 17 45.47 -44.88 25.18
C PHE A 17 45.58 -43.86 24.05
N LEU A 18 45.21 -44.31 22.85
CA LEU A 18 44.83 -43.44 21.74
C LEU A 18 43.57 -42.70 22.17
N PHE A 19 43.74 -41.48 22.69
CA PHE A 19 42.70 -40.47 22.58
C PHE A 19 42.54 -40.19 21.09
N THR A 20 41.64 -40.91 20.44
CA THR A 20 41.06 -40.46 19.16
C THR A 20 40.25 -39.22 19.50
N SER A 21 40.86 -38.05 19.35
CA SER A 21 40.11 -36.85 19.04
C SER A 21 39.40 -37.12 17.72
N CYS A 22 38.09 -37.40 17.77
CA CYS A 22 37.25 -36.96 16.67
C CYS A 22 37.30 -35.43 16.70
N GLU A 23 38.25 -34.84 15.98
CA GLU A 23 37.98 -33.56 15.33
C GLU A 23 36.80 -33.85 14.41
N GLY A 24 35.59 -33.56 14.88
CA GLY A 24 34.49 -33.32 13.96
C GLY A 24 34.92 -32.10 13.17
N ASP A 25 34.99 -32.22 11.84
CA ASP A 25 35.11 -31.06 10.96
C ASP A 25 34.11 -30.01 11.44
N ALA A 26 34.60 -28.81 11.78
CA ALA A 26 33.73 -27.68 12.09
C ALA A 26 32.67 -27.57 10.99
N PRO A 27 31.40 -27.22 11.30
CA PRO A 27 30.39 -27.06 10.25
C PRO A 27 30.88 -26.04 9.24
N GLY A 28 31.30 -26.56 8.09
CA GLY A 28 32.04 -25.83 7.08
C GLY A 28 31.11 -24.98 6.23
N VAL A 29 31.73 -24.23 5.32
CA VAL A 29 31.04 -23.53 4.25
C VAL A 29 30.15 -24.52 3.48
N VAL A 30 28.83 -24.33 3.51
CA VAL A 30 27.83 -25.18 2.83
C VAL A 30 27.45 -24.60 1.46
N LYS A 31 27.18 -25.48 0.50
CA LYS A 31 26.91 -25.14 -0.90
C LYS A 31 25.65 -25.78 -1.47
N SER A 32 24.90 -26.53 -0.66
CA SER A 32 23.63 -27.13 -1.06
C SER A 32 22.69 -27.33 0.14
N SER A 33 21.43 -27.65 -0.15
CA SER A 33 20.43 -28.01 0.87
C SER A 33 20.84 -29.25 1.66
N GLU A 34 21.46 -30.24 1.02
CA GLU A 34 21.95 -31.46 1.69
C GLU A 34 23.08 -31.14 2.67
N GLU A 35 24.04 -30.32 2.25
CA GLU A 35 25.15 -29.88 3.11
C GLU A 35 24.64 -29.02 4.27
N LEU A 36 23.71 -28.10 4.01
CA LEU A 36 23.07 -27.30 5.06
C LEU A 36 22.34 -28.17 6.08
N ASN A 37 21.52 -29.12 5.63
CA ASN A 37 20.79 -30.03 6.51
C ASN A 37 21.74 -30.90 7.36
N ALA A 38 22.83 -31.38 6.76
CA ALA A 38 23.86 -32.13 7.49
C ALA A 38 24.57 -31.26 8.54
N ALA A 39 24.92 -30.02 8.19
CA ALA A 39 25.55 -29.07 9.11
C ALA A 39 24.63 -28.72 10.28
N ILE A 40 23.34 -28.44 10.01
CA ILE A 40 22.33 -28.15 11.04
C ILE A 40 22.17 -29.34 11.99
N ALA A 41 22.10 -30.57 11.45
CA ALA A 41 21.96 -31.77 12.26
C ALA A 41 23.18 -32.05 13.16
N ALA A 42 24.37 -31.61 12.76
CA ALA A 42 25.61 -31.77 13.51
C ALA A 42 25.91 -30.60 14.46
N ALA A 43 25.19 -29.48 14.34
CA ALA A 43 25.51 -28.24 15.03
C ALA A 43 25.34 -28.34 16.55
N SER A 44 26.31 -27.79 17.27
CA SER A 44 26.35 -27.63 18.72
C SER A 44 26.34 -26.14 19.10
N PRO A 45 26.01 -25.78 20.36
CA PRO A 45 26.06 -24.39 20.82
C PRO A 45 27.38 -23.70 20.48
N GLY A 46 27.32 -22.54 19.81
CA GLY A 46 28.46 -21.75 19.37
C GLY A 46 28.94 -22.04 17.94
N ASP A 47 28.41 -23.07 17.29
CA ASP A 47 28.76 -23.37 15.90
C ASP A 47 28.23 -22.30 14.93
N VAL A 48 29.00 -22.07 13.88
CA VAL A 48 28.68 -21.15 12.78
C VAL A 48 28.60 -21.95 11.49
N ILE A 49 27.42 -21.98 10.89
CA ILE A 49 27.16 -22.56 9.57
C ILE A 49 27.19 -21.43 8.56
N THR A 50 28.13 -21.46 7.61
CA THR A 50 28.29 -20.40 6.61
C THR A 50 27.82 -20.89 5.24
N ILE A 51 26.87 -20.20 4.62
CA ILE A 51 26.43 -20.49 3.25
C ILE A 51 27.38 -19.80 2.27
N ALA A 52 27.93 -20.57 1.31
CA ALA A 52 28.83 -20.05 0.29
C ALA A 52 28.14 -19.04 -0.62
N ASN A 53 28.92 -18.11 -1.18
CA ASN A 53 28.47 -17.19 -2.22
C ASN A 53 27.81 -17.94 -3.39
N GLY A 54 26.64 -17.47 -3.84
CA GLY A 54 25.90 -18.11 -4.92
C GLY A 54 24.42 -17.79 -4.93
N THR A 55 23.74 -18.34 -5.94
CA THR A 55 22.28 -18.33 -6.06
C THR A 55 21.76 -19.74 -5.79
N TYR A 56 20.83 -19.84 -4.84
CA TYR A 56 20.16 -21.06 -4.42
C TYR A 56 18.69 -20.95 -4.82
N THR A 57 18.26 -21.83 -5.73
CA THR A 57 16.89 -21.84 -6.26
C THR A 57 16.11 -23.00 -5.65
N ASP A 58 14.86 -22.75 -5.27
CA ASP A 58 13.94 -23.76 -4.70
C ASP A 58 14.50 -24.42 -3.43
N MET A 59 15.10 -23.62 -2.54
CA MET A 59 15.75 -24.08 -1.32
C MET A 59 14.91 -23.78 -0.09
N GLU A 60 14.23 -24.81 0.41
CA GLU A 60 13.47 -24.74 1.67
C GLU A 60 14.38 -25.07 2.86
N MET A 61 14.72 -24.06 3.66
CA MET A 61 15.65 -24.18 4.78
C MET A 61 14.91 -24.48 6.09
N ARG A 62 15.35 -25.52 6.81
CA ARG A 62 14.81 -25.86 8.13
C ARG A 62 15.88 -25.80 9.21
N PHE A 63 15.99 -24.66 9.88
CA PHE A 63 16.99 -24.41 10.92
C PHE A 63 16.48 -24.79 12.30
N VAL A 64 16.81 -26.01 12.73
CA VAL A 64 16.44 -26.55 14.05
C VAL A 64 17.69 -26.73 14.90
N GLY A 65 17.69 -26.15 16.10
CA GLY A 65 18.87 -26.25 16.97
C GLY A 65 18.61 -25.78 18.40
N GLN A 66 19.54 -26.11 19.29
CA GLN A 66 19.50 -25.72 20.69
C GLN A 66 20.82 -25.06 21.05
N GLY A 67 20.92 -23.74 20.83
CA GLY A 67 22.04 -22.93 21.32
C GLY A 67 21.87 -22.57 22.80
N THR A 68 22.77 -21.73 23.30
CA THR A 68 22.66 -21.09 24.61
C THR A 68 22.83 -19.58 24.48
N GLU A 69 22.49 -18.83 25.52
CA GLU A 69 22.65 -17.37 25.56
C GLU A 69 24.09 -16.93 25.23
N ASP A 70 25.08 -17.62 25.79
CA ASP A 70 26.50 -17.34 25.57
C ASP A 70 27.06 -17.96 24.27
N ALA A 71 26.35 -18.94 23.69
CA ALA A 71 26.82 -19.70 22.53
C ALA A 71 25.62 -20.04 21.60
N PRO A 72 25.08 -19.04 20.88
CA PRO A 72 24.03 -19.29 19.90
C PRO A 72 24.56 -20.12 18.73
N ILE A 73 23.67 -20.84 18.05
CA ILE A 73 24.00 -21.48 16.77
C ILE A 73 23.71 -20.46 15.67
N THR A 74 24.71 -20.16 14.84
CA THR A 74 24.61 -19.12 13.81
C THR A 74 24.51 -19.72 12.41
N LEU A 75 23.53 -19.28 11.64
CA LEU A 75 23.45 -19.45 10.19
C LEU A 75 23.78 -18.10 9.52
N THR A 76 24.89 -18.04 8.80
CA THR A 76 25.41 -16.81 8.17
C THR A 76 25.80 -17.09 6.71
N VAL A 77 26.27 -16.05 6.02
CA VAL A 77 26.70 -16.09 4.62
C VAL A 77 28.18 -15.76 4.50
N GLU A 78 28.85 -16.31 3.48
CA GLU A 78 30.27 -16.07 3.22
C GLU A 78 30.56 -14.57 2.99
N GLU A 79 29.74 -13.90 2.19
CA GLU A 79 29.80 -12.47 1.97
C GLU A 79 28.39 -11.86 1.84
N LYS A 80 28.10 -10.88 2.70
CA LYS A 80 26.81 -10.16 2.68
C LYS A 80 26.63 -9.48 1.31
N GLY A 81 25.44 -9.65 0.71
CA GLY A 81 25.17 -9.15 -0.64
C GLY A 81 25.45 -10.14 -1.77
N LYS A 82 25.97 -11.35 -1.49
CA LYS A 82 26.37 -12.33 -2.52
C LYS A 82 25.74 -13.72 -2.39
N VAL A 83 24.80 -13.91 -1.46
CA VAL A 83 24.02 -15.15 -1.30
C VAL A 83 22.55 -14.83 -1.55
N PHE A 84 21.99 -15.43 -2.61
CA PHE A 84 20.63 -15.18 -3.07
C PHE A 84 19.78 -16.44 -3.00
N PHE A 85 18.58 -16.32 -2.46
CA PHE A 85 17.54 -17.34 -2.48
C PHE A 85 16.46 -16.91 -3.46
N GLU A 86 16.30 -17.71 -4.53
CA GLU A 86 15.40 -17.44 -5.64
C GLU A 86 14.40 -18.61 -5.83
N GLY A 87 13.44 -18.45 -6.75
CA GLY A 87 12.42 -19.47 -6.99
C GLY A 87 11.51 -19.69 -5.78
N GLN A 88 11.33 -20.94 -5.38
CA GLN A 88 10.49 -21.37 -4.27
C GLN A 88 11.33 -21.69 -3.02
N SER A 89 12.01 -20.67 -2.49
CA SER A 89 12.83 -20.77 -1.28
C SER A 89 12.15 -20.14 -0.05
N ASN A 90 12.43 -20.67 1.15
CA ASN A 90 11.94 -20.16 2.44
C ASN A 90 12.90 -20.56 3.59
N LEU A 91 12.60 -20.09 4.81
CA LEU A 91 13.29 -20.45 6.05
C LEU A 91 12.30 -20.70 7.19
N GLU A 92 12.41 -21.85 7.85
CA GLU A 92 11.74 -22.15 9.10
C GLU A 92 12.75 -22.34 10.24
N LEU A 93 12.46 -21.77 11.42
CA LEU A 93 13.29 -21.87 12.62
C LEU A 93 12.51 -22.51 13.77
N SER A 94 13.13 -23.43 14.51
CA SER A 94 12.58 -23.90 15.79
C SER A 94 13.67 -24.33 16.77
N GLY A 95 13.44 -24.17 18.06
CA GLY A 95 14.42 -24.45 19.12
C GLY A 95 14.74 -23.19 19.92
N GLN A 96 16.00 -23.02 20.34
CA GLN A 96 16.41 -21.87 21.15
C GLN A 96 17.76 -21.29 20.75
N PHE A 97 17.92 -19.98 20.95
CA PHE A 97 19.18 -19.25 20.74
C PHE A 97 19.79 -19.50 19.35
N LEU A 98 18.96 -19.32 18.32
CA LEU A 98 19.36 -19.40 16.92
C LEU A 98 19.59 -17.98 16.38
N HIS A 99 20.66 -17.79 15.60
CA HIS A 99 20.98 -16.53 14.93
C HIS A 99 20.99 -16.75 13.42
N VAL A 100 20.27 -15.93 12.67
CA VAL A 100 20.32 -15.92 11.20
C VAL A 100 20.72 -14.54 10.71
N GLU A 101 21.72 -14.47 9.82
CA GLU A 101 22.15 -13.21 9.22
C GLU A 101 22.50 -13.29 7.73
N GLY A 102 22.24 -12.21 7.00
CA GLY A 102 22.79 -11.98 5.65
C GLY A 102 22.05 -12.64 4.48
N LEU A 103 20.88 -13.24 4.70
CA LEU A 103 20.11 -13.91 3.63
C LEU A 103 19.38 -12.90 2.74
N ILE A 104 19.29 -13.18 1.43
CA ILE A 104 18.57 -12.33 0.46
C ILE A 104 17.55 -13.18 -0.30
N PHE A 105 16.25 -12.91 -0.13
CA PHE A 105 15.18 -13.51 -0.92
C PHE A 105 14.74 -12.55 -2.04
N ARG A 106 14.82 -13.00 -3.30
CA ARG A 106 14.42 -12.22 -4.49
C ARG A 106 14.02 -13.15 -5.65
N ASN A 107 13.45 -12.62 -6.73
CA ASN A 107 13.15 -13.40 -7.96
C ASN A 107 12.38 -14.71 -7.68
N GLY A 108 11.33 -14.65 -6.85
CA GLY A 108 10.62 -15.84 -6.41
C GLY A 108 9.49 -15.55 -5.44
N HIS A 109 9.03 -16.58 -4.73
CA HIS A 109 8.02 -16.51 -3.66
C HIS A 109 8.17 -17.71 -2.73
N SER A 110 7.60 -17.66 -1.52
CA SER A 110 7.60 -18.85 -0.66
C SER A 110 6.66 -19.92 -1.23
N PRO A 111 7.04 -21.22 -1.23
CA PRO A 111 6.11 -22.31 -1.51
C PRO A 111 5.16 -22.59 -0.32
N THR A 112 5.37 -21.95 0.83
CA THR A 112 4.55 -22.08 2.04
C THR A 112 3.88 -20.75 2.39
N SER A 113 3.17 -20.70 3.53
CA SER A 113 2.49 -19.49 4.00
C SER A 113 3.45 -18.39 4.48
N GLU A 114 4.73 -18.69 4.66
CA GLU A 114 5.74 -17.77 5.21
C GLU A 114 7.05 -17.82 4.43
N VAL A 115 7.72 -16.68 4.20
CA VAL A 115 9.12 -16.67 3.70
C VAL A 115 10.09 -17.02 4.84
N ILE A 116 9.92 -16.39 6.01
CA ILE A 116 10.65 -16.69 7.24
C ILE A 116 9.66 -16.97 8.37
N SER A 117 9.70 -18.18 8.93
CA SER A 117 8.82 -18.64 10.01
C SER A 117 9.60 -18.99 11.26
N PHE A 118 9.26 -18.41 12.41
CA PHE A 118 9.84 -18.76 13.72
C PHE A 118 9.22 -20.03 14.33
N ARG A 119 8.75 -20.95 13.49
CA ARG A 119 8.32 -22.29 13.86
C ARG A 119 8.51 -23.25 12.69
N THR A 120 8.67 -24.54 12.98
CA THR A 120 8.64 -25.61 11.97
C THR A 120 7.39 -26.50 12.09
N SER A 121 6.57 -26.26 13.11
CA SER A 121 5.24 -26.84 13.27
C SER A 121 4.42 -26.02 14.28
N LYS A 122 3.16 -26.41 14.52
CA LYS A 122 2.30 -25.75 15.52
C LYS A 122 2.87 -25.78 16.95
N VAL A 123 3.71 -26.77 17.27
CA VAL A 123 4.26 -26.97 18.62
C VAL A 123 5.76 -26.66 18.71
N GLU A 124 6.49 -26.82 17.61
CA GLU A 124 7.94 -26.56 17.54
C GLU A 124 8.19 -25.10 17.12
N VAL A 125 8.34 -24.22 18.12
CA VAL A 125 8.60 -22.77 17.94
C VAL A 125 10.05 -22.40 18.25
N CYS A 126 10.50 -21.23 17.81
CA CYS A 126 11.79 -20.66 18.17
C CYS A 126 11.66 -19.71 19.38
N ASN A 127 12.58 -19.79 20.35
CA ASN A 127 12.66 -18.83 21.45
C ASN A 127 14.07 -18.25 21.59
N ASN A 128 14.19 -16.99 22.00
CA ASN A 128 15.48 -16.29 22.10
C ASN A 128 16.28 -16.29 20.78
N CYS A 129 15.58 -16.33 19.63
CA CYS A 129 16.18 -16.38 18.31
C CYS A 129 16.26 -14.99 17.68
N ARG A 130 17.23 -14.78 16.80
CA ARG A 130 17.47 -13.49 16.12
C ARG A 130 17.55 -13.67 14.60
N VAL A 131 16.81 -12.87 13.86
CA VAL A 131 16.95 -12.71 12.41
C VAL A 131 17.37 -11.28 12.13
N THR A 132 18.55 -11.11 11.54
CA THR A 132 19.15 -9.79 11.33
C THR A 132 19.81 -9.63 9.97
N GLU A 133 19.88 -8.40 9.47
CA GLU A 133 20.53 -8.09 8.19
C GLU A 133 20.10 -9.02 7.05
N CYS A 134 18.82 -9.38 7.01
CA CYS A 134 18.24 -10.14 5.90
C CYS A 134 17.46 -9.20 4.97
N VAL A 135 17.37 -9.58 3.70
CA VAL A 135 16.66 -8.85 2.65
C VAL A 135 15.52 -9.71 2.11
N ILE A 136 14.33 -9.14 1.98
CA ILE A 136 13.25 -9.69 1.16
C ILE A 136 12.85 -8.60 0.16
N ASP A 137 13.14 -8.84 -1.12
CA ASP A 137 13.03 -7.86 -2.20
C ASP A 137 12.16 -8.41 -3.34
N ASN A 138 10.96 -7.84 -3.49
CA ASN A 138 9.98 -8.20 -4.51
C ASN A 138 9.67 -9.72 -4.61
N TYR A 139 9.73 -10.44 -3.50
CA TYR A 139 9.52 -11.89 -3.41
C TYR A 139 8.02 -12.25 -3.28
N ASN A 140 7.29 -12.22 -4.40
CA ASN A 140 5.83 -12.33 -4.46
C ASN A 140 5.36 -13.45 -5.38
N PRO A 141 4.25 -14.14 -5.06
CA PRO A 141 3.59 -15.04 -6.00
C PRO A 141 3.07 -14.26 -7.22
N ALA A 142 2.77 -14.96 -8.31
CA ALA A 142 2.26 -14.34 -9.53
C ALA A 142 0.82 -13.79 -9.38
N GLU A 143 0.04 -14.35 -8.44
CA GLU A 143 -1.34 -13.96 -8.19
C GLU A 143 -1.44 -12.93 -7.06
N ARG A 144 -2.09 -11.79 -7.31
CA ARG A 144 -2.20 -10.68 -6.34
C ARG A 144 -2.89 -11.07 -5.04
N PHE A 145 -3.84 -11.98 -5.07
CA PHE A 145 -4.61 -12.38 -3.89
C PHE A 145 -4.26 -13.76 -3.36
N ASP A 146 -3.18 -14.37 -3.88
CA ASP A 146 -2.56 -15.51 -3.20
C ASP A 146 -1.87 -14.98 -1.95
N SER A 147 -2.36 -15.40 -0.78
CA SER A 147 -1.96 -14.79 0.47
C SER A 147 -0.78 -15.49 1.11
N ASP A 148 0.24 -14.71 1.48
CA ASP A 148 1.37 -15.14 2.28
C ASP A 148 1.81 -14.06 3.30
N ILE A 149 2.69 -14.45 4.20
CA ILE A 149 3.37 -13.56 5.14
C ILE A 149 4.86 -13.61 4.81
N TRP A 150 5.57 -12.48 4.82
CA TRP A 150 7.02 -12.56 4.63
C TRP A 150 7.72 -13.05 5.90
N ILE A 151 7.42 -12.47 7.07
CA ILE A 151 8.01 -12.93 8.32
C ILE A 151 6.94 -13.16 9.39
N ALA A 152 6.86 -14.38 9.92
CA ALA A 152 5.97 -14.71 11.02
C ALA A 152 6.75 -15.09 12.29
N LEU A 153 6.59 -14.28 13.33
CA LEU A 153 7.14 -14.53 14.66
C LEU A 153 6.16 -15.38 15.49
N TYR A 154 6.72 -16.39 16.14
CA TYR A 154 6.10 -17.28 17.12
C TYR A 154 7.03 -17.40 18.32
N GLY A 155 6.63 -18.11 19.38
CA GLY A 155 7.48 -18.32 20.56
C GLY A 155 7.68 -17.05 21.38
N LYS A 156 8.80 -16.93 22.08
CA LYS A 156 9.11 -15.83 23.00
C LYS A 156 10.54 -15.32 22.86
N HIS A 157 10.75 -14.06 23.22
CA HIS A 157 12.05 -13.37 23.31
C HIS A 157 12.85 -13.33 22.00
N ASN A 158 12.17 -13.52 20.87
CA ASN A 158 12.80 -13.37 19.56
C ASN A 158 13.04 -11.92 19.17
N ARG A 159 14.05 -11.70 18.33
CA ARG A 159 14.42 -10.39 17.80
C ARG A 159 14.45 -10.40 16.26
N LEU A 160 13.82 -9.41 15.65
CA LEU A 160 13.88 -9.12 14.23
C LEU A 160 14.48 -7.72 14.06
N ASP A 161 15.73 -7.62 13.58
CA ASP A 161 16.40 -6.32 13.53
C ASP A 161 17.33 -6.08 12.34
N HIS A 162 17.47 -4.83 11.90
CA HIS A 162 18.35 -4.45 10.77
C HIS A 162 18.01 -5.14 9.43
N ASN A 163 16.77 -5.58 9.23
CA ASN A 163 16.33 -6.20 7.98
C ASN A 163 15.84 -5.16 6.97
N TYR A 164 15.88 -5.50 5.69
CA TYR A 164 15.33 -4.69 4.59
C TYR A 164 14.22 -5.45 3.87
N LEU A 165 12.99 -4.97 3.98
CA LEU A 165 11.79 -5.63 3.44
C LEU A 165 11.09 -4.68 2.48
N THR A 166 11.11 -4.95 1.17
CA THR A 166 10.58 -4.02 0.16
C THR A 166 9.86 -4.72 -0.99
N GLY A 167 8.78 -4.12 -1.47
CA GLY A 167 8.10 -4.57 -2.69
C GLY A 167 7.14 -5.74 -2.50
N LYS A 168 6.45 -5.86 -1.34
CA LYS A 168 5.34 -6.83 -1.20
C LYS A 168 4.14 -6.31 -1.98
N ARG A 169 3.55 -7.15 -2.82
CA ARG A 169 2.54 -6.79 -3.82
C ARG A 169 1.29 -7.67 -3.80
N ASN A 170 1.39 -8.85 -3.19
CA ASN A 170 0.26 -9.74 -2.97
C ASN A 170 -0.41 -9.52 -1.60
N GLN A 171 -1.59 -10.10 -1.42
CA GLN A 171 -2.34 -10.08 -0.17
C GLN A 171 -1.58 -10.77 0.97
N GLY A 172 -1.80 -10.30 2.19
CA GLY A 172 -1.20 -10.84 3.40
C GLY A 172 -0.13 -9.90 3.97
N VAL A 173 -0.08 -9.86 5.29
CA VAL A 173 0.75 -8.93 6.05
C VAL A 173 2.25 -9.15 5.78
N THR A 174 3.07 -8.09 5.74
CA THR A 174 4.53 -8.26 5.54
C THR A 174 5.15 -8.98 6.74
N VAL A 175 4.92 -8.48 7.96
CA VAL A 175 5.41 -9.10 9.20
C VAL A 175 4.26 -9.33 10.17
N ALA A 176 4.17 -10.54 10.72
CA ALA A 176 3.15 -10.90 11.72
C ALA A 176 3.78 -11.43 13.01
N VAL A 177 3.29 -10.98 14.16
CA VAL A 177 3.44 -11.69 15.43
C VAL A 177 2.20 -12.54 15.66
N ARG A 178 2.38 -13.85 15.73
CA ARG A 178 1.31 -14.84 15.82
C ARG A 178 1.20 -15.36 17.26
N MET A 179 -0.04 -15.48 17.73
CA MET A 179 -0.36 -15.77 19.14
C MET A 179 -1.35 -16.94 19.28
N ASP A 180 -1.36 -17.84 18.29
CA ASP A 180 -2.29 -18.96 18.18
C ASP A 180 -2.12 -20.03 19.27
N THR A 181 -1.00 -20.00 19.99
CA THR A 181 -0.69 -20.88 21.12
C THR A 181 -0.18 -20.07 22.33
N GLU A 182 -0.33 -20.60 23.54
CA GLU A 182 0.23 -20.00 24.76
C GLU A 182 1.75 -19.83 24.70
N ALA A 183 2.43 -20.73 23.98
CA ALA A 183 3.88 -20.64 23.73
C ALA A 183 4.29 -19.37 22.99
N SER A 184 3.36 -18.68 22.30
CA SER A 184 3.63 -17.44 21.53
C SER A 184 2.93 -16.19 22.09
N ARG A 185 2.31 -16.28 23.26
CA ARG A 185 1.71 -15.15 24.00
C ARG A 185 2.69 -14.65 25.05
N GLU A 186 2.52 -13.41 25.51
CA GLU A 186 3.46 -12.75 26.43
C GLU A 186 4.89 -12.98 25.93
N ASN A 187 5.09 -12.66 24.66
CA ASN A 187 6.25 -13.09 23.89
C ASN A 187 7.46 -12.19 24.13
N PHE A 188 7.27 -10.92 24.48
CA PHE A 188 8.40 -9.98 24.65
C PHE A 188 9.33 -9.97 23.43
N HIS A 189 8.76 -10.12 22.23
CA HIS A 189 9.50 -9.97 20.99
C HIS A 189 10.00 -8.53 20.83
N ARG A 190 11.12 -8.37 20.14
CA ARG A 190 11.68 -7.08 19.78
C ARG A 190 11.80 -6.97 18.27
N ILE A 191 11.18 -5.95 17.69
CA ILE A 191 11.25 -5.64 16.25
C ILE A 191 11.88 -4.26 16.14
N ASP A 192 13.15 -4.18 15.77
CA ASP A 192 13.91 -2.93 15.86
C ASP A 192 14.86 -2.63 14.71
N HIS A 193 15.04 -1.36 14.35
CA HIS A 193 15.96 -0.92 13.29
C HIS A 193 15.73 -1.57 11.92
N ASN A 194 14.51 -2.04 11.62
CA ASN A 194 14.20 -2.57 10.28
C ASN A 194 13.83 -1.43 9.34
N TYR A 195 14.18 -1.60 8.06
CA TYR A 195 13.71 -0.75 6.97
C TYR A 195 12.57 -1.46 6.25
N PHE A 196 11.34 -1.02 6.52
CA PHE A 196 10.16 -1.40 5.77
C PHE A 196 10.04 -0.47 4.57
N GLY A 197 10.45 -0.96 3.40
CA GLY A 197 10.40 -0.24 2.14
C GLY A 197 8.99 -0.13 1.55
N HIS A 198 8.94 0.38 0.32
CA HIS A 198 7.70 0.67 -0.38
C HIS A 198 6.86 -0.61 -0.50
N ARG A 199 5.60 -0.50 -0.06
CA ARG A 199 4.54 -1.48 -0.28
C ARG A 199 3.43 -0.81 -1.06
N ALA A 200 3.23 -1.21 -2.31
CA ALA A 200 2.23 -0.59 -3.17
C ALA A 200 0.80 -0.88 -2.68
N VAL A 201 -0.14 0.01 -3.03
CA VAL A 201 -1.58 -0.15 -2.76
C VAL A 201 -2.05 -1.51 -3.25
N LEU A 202 -2.63 -2.31 -2.36
CA LEU A 202 -3.15 -3.64 -2.69
C LEU A 202 -4.44 -3.56 -3.52
N GLY A 203 -5.27 -2.55 -3.25
CA GLY A 203 -6.63 -2.43 -3.78
C GLY A 203 -7.65 -3.29 -3.04
N SER A 204 -7.34 -3.70 -1.80
CA SER A 204 -8.18 -4.53 -0.93
C SER A 204 -7.68 -4.49 0.53
N ASN A 205 -8.40 -5.13 1.44
CA ASN A 205 -7.94 -5.45 2.79
C ASN A 205 -6.88 -6.56 2.80
N GLY A 206 -6.01 -6.57 3.81
CA GLY A 206 -4.91 -7.53 3.96
C GLY A 206 -3.57 -7.00 3.42
N GLY A 207 -3.44 -5.68 3.37
CA GLY A 207 -2.28 -4.93 2.92
C GLY A 207 -1.31 -4.53 4.06
N GLU A 208 -1.50 -5.03 5.29
CA GLU A 208 -0.81 -4.46 6.46
C GLU A 208 0.71 -4.69 6.42
N THR A 209 1.52 -3.71 6.81
CA THR A 209 2.99 -3.91 6.86
C THR A 209 3.37 -4.72 8.11
N LEU A 210 2.83 -4.37 9.28
CA LEU A 210 3.08 -5.11 10.52
C LEU A 210 1.76 -5.40 11.24
N ARG A 211 1.58 -6.65 11.71
CA ARG A 211 0.43 -7.03 12.53
C ARG A 211 0.86 -7.78 13.79
N ILE A 212 0.33 -7.38 14.94
CA ILE A 212 0.63 -8.03 16.23
C ILE A 212 -0.63 -8.67 16.81
N GLY A 213 -0.79 -9.97 16.60
CA GLY A 213 -1.99 -10.72 17.01
C GLY A 213 -3.08 -10.74 15.94
N THR A 214 -4.28 -11.15 16.34
CA THR A 214 -5.50 -11.21 15.51
C THR A 214 -6.72 -11.00 16.40
N SER A 215 -7.90 -10.74 15.83
CA SER A 215 -9.15 -10.62 16.60
C SER A 215 -9.45 -11.83 17.50
N HIS A 216 -9.08 -13.05 17.10
CA HIS A 216 -9.32 -14.26 17.89
C HIS A 216 -8.52 -14.32 19.19
N TYR A 217 -7.39 -13.60 19.25
CA TYR A 217 -6.44 -13.64 20.37
C TYR A 217 -6.19 -12.26 20.98
N CYS A 218 -7.01 -11.26 20.63
CA CYS A 218 -6.75 -9.87 20.98
C CYS A 218 -6.87 -9.53 22.46
N MET A 219 -7.56 -10.38 23.23
CA MET A 219 -7.68 -10.25 24.69
C MET A 219 -6.40 -10.69 25.44
N PHE A 220 -5.44 -11.29 24.75
CA PHE A 220 -4.19 -11.73 25.37
C PHE A 220 -3.08 -10.68 25.20
N ASN A 221 -2.18 -10.66 26.18
CA ASN A 221 -0.99 -9.83 26.12
C ASN A 221 0.05 -10.44 25.18
N SER A 222 0.67 -9.58 24.38
CA SER A 222 1.79 -9.93 23.52
C SER A 222 3.11 -9.40 24.09
N ASN A 223 3.09 -8.19 24.68
CA ASN A 223 4.28 -7.53 25.22
C ASN A 223 5.39 -7.28 24.18
N THR A 224 5.03 -7.23 22.89
CA THR A 224 5.97 -6.96 21.81
C THR A 224 6.41 -5.50 21.85
N LEU A 225 7.72 -5.29 21.67
CA LEU A 225 8.34 -3.99 21.50
C LEU A 225 8.69 -3.78 20.02
N VAL A 226 8.11 -2.74 19.43
CA VAL A 226 8.40 -2.29 18.07
C VAL A 226 9.07 -0.92 18.17
N GLU A 227 10.37 -0.86 17.92
CA GLU A 227 11.12 0.37 18.12
C GLU A 227 12.09 0.75 17.02
N SER A 228 12.21 2.04 16.75
CA SER A 228 13.23 2.59 15.85
C SER A 228 13.20 1.96 14.43
N ASN A 229 12.02 1.58 13.91
CA ASN A 229 11.87 1.09 12.54
C ASN A 229 11.47 2.22 11.59
N TYR A 230 11.91 2.13 10.33
CA TYR A 230 11.61 3.10 9.29
C TYR A 230 10.59 2.52 8.31
N PHE A 231 9.42 3.15 8.20
CA PHE A 231 8.32 2.79 7.30
C PHE A 231 8.27 3.80 6.15
N TYR A 232 8.78 3.40 4.99
CA TYR A 232 8.87 4.22 3.79
C TYR A 232 7.78 3.83 2.80
N ARG A 233 6.81 4.73 2.55
CA ARG A 233 5.72 4.54 1.59
C ARG A 233 5.03 3.16 1.73
N CYS A 234 4.70 2.81 2.97
CA CYS A 234 3.99 1.57 3.28
C CYS A 234 2.48 1.74 2.97
N ASP A 235 2.12 1.72 1.70
CA ASP A 235 0.82 2.15 1.17
C ASP A 235 -0.19 1.01 0.96
N GLY A 236 0.11 -0.18 1.46
CA GLY A 236 -0.65 -1.40 1.17
C GLY A 236 -2.16 -1.29 1.46
N GLU A 237 -2.52 -0.68 2.59
CA GLU A 237 -3.90 -0.42 3.02
C GLU A 237 -3.97 0.65 4.13
N VAL A 238 -5.15 0.85 4.74
CA VAL A 238 -5.35 1.83 5.84
C VAL A 238 -4.51 1.56 7.09
N GLU A 239 -4.15 0.31 7.38
CA GLU A 239 -3.34 -0.09 8.53
C GLU A 239 -1.88 -0.38 8.13
N ILE A 240 -0.96 0.58 8.31
CA ILE A 240 0.48 0.31 8.19
C ILE A 240 0.88 -0.68 9.28
N ILE A 241 0.49 -0.36 10.52
CA ILE A 241 0.59 -1.24 11.67
C ILE A 241 -0.81 -1.53 12.18
N SER A 242 -1.12 -2.81 12.31
CA SER A 242 -2.35 -3.33 12.88
C SER A 242 -2.06 -4.03 14.22
N ASN A 243 -2.18 -3.29 15.32
CA ASN A 243 -2.07 -3.89 16.65
C ASN A 243 -3.37 -4.61 17.01
N LYS A 244 -3.29 -5.91 17.30
CA LYS A 244 -4.43 -6.77 17.61
C LYS A 244 -4.17 -7.65 18.84
N SER A 245 -3.52 -7.08 19.87
CA SER A 245 -3.18 -7.72 21.15
C SER A 245 -2.79 -6.68 22.21
N GLY A 246 -2.74 -7.09 23.49
CA GLY A 246 -2.50 -6.19 24.62
C GLY A 246 -1.03 -5.94 24.96
N GLN A 247 -0.77 -4.82 25.64
CA GLN A 247 0.51 -4.44 26.26
C GLN A 247 1.72 -4.32 25.32
N ASN A 248 1.48 -4.00 24.04
CA ASN A 248 2.56 -3.72 23.10
C ASN A 248 3.07 -2.28 23.23
N VAL A 249 4.32 -2.05 22.82
CA VAL A 249 4.95 -0.73 22.82
C VAL A 249 5.47 -0.41 21.42
N PHE A 250 5.08 0.74 20.90
CA PHE A 250 5.56 1.31 19.64
C PHE A 250 6.32 2.60 19.93
N ARG A 251 7.64 2.65 19.73
CA ARG A 251 8.43 3.86 20.03
C ARG A 251 9.56 4.16 19.07
N GLY A 252 9.84 5.44 18.81
CA GLY A 252 10.97 5.84 17.96
C GLY A 252 10.78 5.52 16.47
N ASN A 253 9.65 4.93 16.07
CA ASN A 253 9.45 4.55 14.67
C ASN A 253 9.18 5.80 13.83
N THR A 254 9.60 5.76 12.57
CA THR A 254 9.37 6.83 11.60
C THR A 254 8.49 6.33 10.46
N PHE A 255 7.44 7.07 10.15
CA PHE A 255 6.53 6.84 9.04
C PHE A 255 6.72 7.97 8.03
N PHE A 256 7.33 7.65 6.89
CA PHE A 256 7.64 8.61 5.84
C PHE A 256 6.75 8.35 4.64
N GLU A 257 5.91 9.34 4.31
CA GLU A 257 4.99 9.36 3.16
C GLU A 257 4.13 8.09 3.02
N SER A 258 3.81 7.43 4.13
CA SER A 258 3.05 6.18 4.14
C SER A 258 1.55 6.45 4.21
N LYS A 259 0.79 5.93 3.25
CA LYS A 259 -0.66 6.12 3.11
C LYS A 259 -1.46 5.17 3.99
N GLY A 260 -1.36 5.34 5.29
CA GLY A 260 -2.13 4.58 6.27
C GLY A 260 -1.84 5.06 7.69
N THR A 261 -2.07 4.20 8.67
CA THR A 261 -1.96 4.55 10.09
C THR A 261 -1.25 3.50 10.93
N LEU A 262 -0.75 3.94 12.09
CA LEU A 262 -0.56 3.06 13.23
C LEU A 262 -1.91 2.92 13.94
N THR A 263 -2.55 1.76 13.78
CA THR A 263 -3.87 1.47 14.36
C THR A 263 -3.77 0.54 15.56
N ILE A 264 -4.34 0.96 16.70
CA ILE A 264 -4.67 0.06 17.82
C ILE A 264 -5.99 -0.63 17.50
N ARG A 265 -5.96 -1.66 16.64
CA ARG A 265 -7.18 -2.24 16.06
C ARG A 265 -7.96 -3.07 17.06
N HIS A 266 -7.24 -3.83 17.88
CA HIS A 266 -7.73 -4.55 19.06
C HIS A 266 -6.66 -4.59 20.15
N GLY A 267 -7.07 -4.94 21.38
CA GLY A 267 -6.20 -5.11 22.53
C GLY A 267 -6.03 -3.84 23.35
N ASP A 268 -5.76 -4.02 24.64
CA ASP A 268 -5.72 -2.94 25.64
C ASP A 268 -4.29 -2.65 26.11
N GLU A 269 -4.10 -1.52 26.79
CA GLU A 269 -2.84 -1.16 27.46
C GLU A 269 -1.65 -0.99 26.49
N VAL A 270 -1.93 -0.57 25.25
CA VAL A 270 -0.91 -0.32 24.23
C VAL A 270 -0.31 1.08 24.41
N THR A 271 1.01 1.18 24.27
CA THR A 271 1.73 2.46 24.32
C THR A 271 2.30 2.82 22.96
N ILE A 272 1.92 3.98 22.43
CA ILE A 272 2.49 4.63 21.25
C ILE A 272 3.22 5.88 21.73
N SER A 273 4.55 5.86 21.71
CA SER A 273 5.35 6.96 22.26
C SER A 273 6.55 7.37 21.42
N ASN A 274 6.82 8.66 21.26
CA ASN A 274 8.01 9.16 20.55
C ASN A 274 8.12 8.63 19.10
N ASN A 275 7.00 8.47 18.38
CA ASN A 275 7.01 8.14 16.95
C ASN A 275 6.95 9.41 16.10
N PHE A 276 7.46 9.32 14.87
CA PHE A 276 7.62 10.44 13.95
C PHE A 276 6.87 10.16 12.64
N PHE A 277 5.93 11.01 12.26
CA PHE A 277 5.13 10.88 11.05
C PHE A 277 5.39 12.07 10.13
N PHE A 278 5.90 11.81 8.92
CA PHE A 278 6.21 12.81 7.90
C PHE A 278 5.36 12.53 6.66
N GLY A 279 4.23 13.25 6.53
CA GLY A 279 3.32 13.08 5.39
C GLY A 279 3.70 13.89 4.16
N ASN A 280 4.45 14.98 4.32
CA ASN A 280 4.84 15.90 3.24
C ASN A 280 3.68 16.39 2.34
N GLY A 281 2.43 16.37 2.85
CA GLY A 281 1.25 16.72 2.06
C GLY A 281 0.82 15.62 1.07
N VAL A 282 1.43 14.43 1.11
CA VAL A 282 1.02 13.29 0.28
C VAL A 282 -0.37 12.85 0.71
N ALA A 283 -1.26 12.67 -0.28
CA ALA A 283 -2.65 12.30 -0.06
C ALA A 283 -2.78 11.01 0.77
N ASN A 284 -3.75 11.02 1.71
CA ASN A 284 -4.10 9.89 2.57
C ASN A 284 -3.02 9.46 3.58
N THR A 285 -1.95 10.23 3.77
CA THR A 285 -0.99 10.00 4.85
C THR A 285 -1.67 10.21 6.21
N GLY A 286 -1.59 9.20 7.07
CA GLY A 286 -2.27 9.17 8.36
C GLY A 286 -1.33 9.03 9.54
N GLY A 287 -1.88 9.15 10.75
CA GLY A 287 -1.12 9.07 11.99
C GLY A 287 -1.58 7.91 12.85
N MET A 288 -2.21 8.23 13.98
CA MET A 288 -2.51 7.26 15.04
C MET A 288 -4.01 7.09 15.22
N ARG A 289 -4.47 5.83 15.29
CA ARG A 289 -5.89 5.49 15.49
C ARG A 289 -6.10 4.70 16.78
N ILE A 290 -6.90 5.26 17.68
CA ILE A 290 -7.19 4.76 19.03
C ILE A 290 -8.56 4.09 19.06
N ILE A 291 -8.57 2.82 19.50
CA ILE A 291 -9.74 1.98 19.79
C ILE A 291 -9.43 1.22 21.10
N ASN A 292 -10.42 0.63 21.76
CA ASN A 292 -10.26 -0.20 22.97
C ASN A 292 -9.72 0.59 24.18
N ALA A 293 -9.37 -0.10 25.28
CA ALA A 293 -9.17 0.53 26.58
C ALA A 293 -7.70 0.79 26.96
N LYS A 294 -7.50 1.77 27.84
CA LYS A 294 -6.23 2.06 28.54
C LYS A 294 -5.04 2.35 27.63
N GLN A 295 -5.29 2.97 26.48
CA GLN A 295 -4.25 3.28 25.52
C GLN A 295 -3.44 4.51 25.96
N LYS A 296 -2.15 4.54 25.62
CA LYS A 296 -1.29 5.71 25.82
C LYS A 296 -0.70 6.16 24.49
N VAL A 297 -1.09 7.34 24.02
CA VAL A 297 -0.57 7.94 22.78
C VAL A 297 0.11 9.25 23.12
N VAL A 298 1.42 9.19 23.37
CA VAL A 298 2.15 10.30 24.01
C VAL A 298 3.42 10.70 23.28
N ASN A 299 3.78 11.98 23.32
CA ASN A 299 5.08 12.48 22.82
C ASN A 299 5.35 12.18 21.32
N ASN A 300 4.32 11.99 20.50
CA ASN A 300 4.51 11.73 19.07
C ASN A 300 4.59 13.03 18.27
N TYR A 301 5.39 13.04 17.21
CA TYR A 301 5.51 14.14 16.27
C TYR A 301 4.86 13.76 14.93
N ALA A 302 3.96 14.60 14.42
CA ALA A 302 3.32 14.41 13.13
C ALA A 302 3.35 15.70 12.32
N SER A 303 3.73 15.61 11.05
CA SER A 303 3.85 16.76 10.14
C SER A 303 3.29 16.46 8.76
N GLY A 304 2.45 17.35 8.23
CA GLY A 304 1.98 17.29 6.84
C GLY A 304 1.09 16.10 6.50
N LEU A 305 0.33 15.58 7.47
CA LEU A 305 -0.59 14.45 7.26
C LEU A 305 -1.95 14.94 6.72
N THR A 306 -2.41 14.34 5.62
CA THR A 306 -3.62 14.80 4.92
C THR A 306 -4.80 13.82 4.99
N GLY A 307 -4.60 12.65 5.61
CA GLY A 307 -5.64 11.64 5.74
C GLY A 307 -6.85 12.12 6.54
N TYR A 308 -8.00 11.51 6.29
CA TYR A 308 -9.28 11.82 6.93
C TYR A 308 -9.92 10.53 7.46
N ARG A 309 -10.92 10.66 8.35
CA ARG A 309 -11.68 9.56 8.95
C ARG A 309 -10.76 8.60 9.71
N PHE A 310 -10.65 7.36 9.25
CA PHE A 310 -9.77 6.34 9.83
C PHE A 310 -8.28 6.63 9.63
N ARG A 311 -7.95 7.67 8.86
CA ARG A 311 -6.59 8.08 8.49
C ARG A 311 -6.23 9.46 8.98
N SER A 312 -7.00 10.03 9.90
CA SER A 312 -6.65 11.33 10.47
C SER A 312 -5.27 11.28 11.14
N ALA A 313 -4.64 12.44 11.34
CA ALA A 313 -3.37 12.52 12.07
C ALA A 313 -3.52 11.95 13.49
N LEU A 314 -4.69 12.16 14.09
CA LEU A 314 -5.15 11.46 15.28
C LEU A 314 -6.64 11.13 15.13
N THR A 315 -6.99 9.86 15.33
CA THR A 315 -8.36 9.35 15.29
C THR A 315 -8.69 8.70 16.63
N ILE A 316 -9.77 9.15 17.27
CA ILE A 316 -10.42 8.44 18.39
C ILE A 316 -11.76 7.92 17.88
N MET A 317 -11.95 6.60 17.89
CA MET A 317 -13.14 5.97 17.31
C MET A 317 -14.30 5.84 18.31
N ASN A 318 -15.53 5.78 17.79
CA ASN A 318 -16.64 5.16 18.50
C ASN A 318 -16.50 3.63 18.52
N GLY A 319 -17.07 3.00 19.55
CA GLY A 319 -17.15 1.55 19.69
C GLY A 319 -18.56 1.00 19.47
N VAL A 320 -18.64 -0.32 19.37
CA VAL A 320 -19.90 -1.08 19.37
C VAL A 320 -20.23 -1.45 20.83
N PRO A 321 -21.42 -1.12 21.35
CA PRO A 321 -21.85 -1.59 22.67
C PRO A 321 -21.82 -3.12 22.76
N ASN A 322 -21.22 -3.67 23.81
CA ASN A 322 -21.02 -5.12 23.96
C ASN A 322 -20.33 -5.76 22.74
N SER A 323 -19.32 -5.07 22.19
CA SER A 323 -18.62 -5.43 20.97
C SER A 323 -18.16 -6.91 20.96
N PRO A 324 -18.48 -7.67 19.89
CA PRO A 324 -17.76 -8.91 19.58
C PRO A 324 -16.26 -8.67 19.35
N LEU A 325 -15.45 -9.72 19.49
CA LEU A 325 -13.97 -9.64 19.38
C LEU A 325 -13.45 -9.06 18.06
N ASN A 326 -14.19 -9.27 16.96
CA ASN A 326 -13.83 -8.80 15.62
C ASN A 326 -14.43 -7.44 15.26
N ARG A 327 -15.18 -6.80 16.16
CA ARG A 327 -15.73 -5.45 15.97
C ARG A 327 -14.85 -4.40 16.67
N TYR A 328 -15.40 -3.24 16.99
CA TYR A 328 -14.68 -2.10 17.57
C TYR A 328 -15.09 -1.95 19.04
N VAL A 329 -14.16 -2.12 19.98
CA VAL A 329 -14.44 -1.90 21.41
C VAL A 329 -14.38 -0.40 21.71
N GLN A 330 -15.26 0.07 22.60
CA GLN A 330 -15.29 1.46 23.08
C GLN A 330 -13.91 1.91 23.57
N VAL A 331 -13.57 3.17 23.28
CA VAL A 331 -12.36 3.78 23.83
C VAL A 331 -12.62 4.17 25.27
N THR A 332 -11.92 3.54 26.22
CA THR A 332 -12.02 3.91 27.65
C THR A 332 -10.65 4.12 28.29
N ASP A 333 -10.61 4.94 29.35
CA ASP A 333 -9.44 5.06 30.26
C ASP A 333 -8.12 5.40 29.56
N SER A 334 -8.17 6.11 28.44
CA SER A 334 -7.04 6.30 27.52
C SER A 334 -6.49 7.73 27.56
N GLU A 335 -5.24 7.93 27.13
CA GLU A 335 -4.62 9.25 27.04
C GLU A 335 -4.00 9.54 25.67
N ALA A 336 -4.13 10.79 25.23
CA ALA A 336 -3.44 11.37 24.07
C ALA A 336 -2.78 12.69 24.46
N SER A 337 -1.51 12.66 24.88
CA SER A 337 -0.86 13.81 25.53
C SER A 337 0.54 14.14 25.03
N ASN A 338 0.92 15.42 25.10
CA ASN A 338 2.24 15.94 24.69
C ASN A 338 2.63 15.64 23.23
N ASN A 339 1.65 15.43 22.34
CA ASN A 339 1.91 15.22 20.92
C ASN A 339 2.03 16.57 20.19
N VAL A 340 2.79 16.60 19.10
CA VAL A 340 2.99 17.78 18.25
C VAL A 340 2.46 17.47 16.85
N PHE A 341 1.51 18.27 16.38
CA PHE A 341 0.91 18.17 15.04
C PHE A 341 1.16 19.45 14.27
N ILE A 342 1.94 19.37 13.19
CA ILE A 342 2.26 20.50 12.31
C ILE A 342 1.65 20.27 10.93
N ASP A 343 0.92 21.25 10.42
CA ASP A 343 0.31 21.23 9.07
C ASP A 343 -0.46 19.92 8.79
N CYS A 344 -1.11 19.36 9.81
CA CYS A 344 -1.97 18.18 9.70
C CYS A 344 -3.42 18.61 9.45
N ASP A 345 -4.12 17.94 8.53
CA ASP A 345 -5.43 18.39 8.07
C ASP A 345 -6.58 17.99 8.98
N ASN A 346 -6.50 16.82 9.62
CA ASN A 346 -7.60 16.24 10.38
C ASN A 346 -7.14 15.63 11.71
N VAL A 347 -7.85 16.00 12.77
CA VAL A 347 -7.84 15.38 14.11
C VAL A 347 -9.30 15.13 14.49
N GLN A 348 -9.67 13.87 14.66
CA GLN A 348 -11.08 13.48 14.64
C GLN A 348 -11.49 12.59 15.81
N PHE A 349 -12.68 12.86 16.34
CA PHE A 349 -13.25 12.24 17.53
C PHE A 349 -14.57 11.54 17.23
N CYS A 350 -14.83 10.43 17.91
CA CYS A 350 -16.01 9.59 17.73
C CYS A 350 -16.15 9.06 16.29
N VAL A 351 -15.02 8.85 15.60
CA VAL A 351 -15.00 8.49 14.19
C VAL A 351 -15.68 7.15 13.96
N GLY A 352 -16.49 7.07 12.91
CA GLY A 352 -17.30 5.92 12.57
C GLY A 352 -18.60 5.82 13.39
N SER A 353 -19.02 6.86 14.11
CA SER A 353 -20.31 6.84 14.80
C SER A 353 -21.45 6.55 13.82
N ASP A 354 -22.26 5.55 14.14
CA ASP A 354 -23.45 5.14 13.43
C ASP A 354 -24.36 4.33 14.38
N GLU A 355 -25.45 3.74 13.86
CA GLU A 355 -26.38 2.95 14.66
C GLU A 355 -25.71 1.76 15.39
N GLU A 356 -24.67 1.16 14.79
CA GLU A 356 -23.92 0.05 15.39
C GLU A 356 -22.83 0.55 16.34
N ARG A 357 -22.04 1.52 15.89
CA ARG A 357 -20.90 2.13 16.60
C ARG A 357 -21.39 3.32 17.42
N SER A 358 -22.24 3.05 18.41
CA SER A 358 -22.92 4.05 19.23
C SER A 358 -22.32 4.25 20.64
N ALA A 359 -21.22 3.55 20.97
CA ALA A 359 -20.52 3.74 22.24
C ALA A 359 -19.42 4.82 22.11
N THR A 360 -19.67 5.99 22.69
CA THR A 360 -18.74 7.13 22.66
C THR A 360 -17.54 6.95 23.60
N PRO A 361 -16.41 7.65 23.38
CA PRO A 361 -15.25 7.54 24.27
C PRO A 361 -15.56 7.94 25.71
N GLU A 362 -15.00 7.23 26.69
CA GLU A 362 -15.23 7.44 28.14
C GLU A 362 -13.92 7.52 28.93
N ASN A 363 -13.83 8.44 29.89
CA ASN A 363 -12.64 8.63 30.72
C ASN A 363 -11.33 8.77 29.90
N VAL A 364 -11.38 9.58 28.83
CA VAL A 364 -10.23 9.85 27.98
C VAL A 364 -9.62 11.21 28.33
N VAL A 365 -8.29 11.30 28.32
CA VAL A 365 -7.58 12.57 28.55
C VAL A 365 -6.83 12.99 27.29
N MET A 366 -7.01 14.24 26.87
CA MET A 366 -6.25 14.86 25.79
C MET A 366 -5.58 16.13 26.28
N ALA A 367 -4.28 16.06 26.59
CA ALA A 367 -3.59 17.11 27.33
C ALA A 367 -2.25 17.56 26.74
N ASN A 368 -1.95 18.85 26.88
CA ASN A 368 -0.65 19.44 26.55
C ASN A 368 -0.18 19.19 25.10
N ASN A 369 -1.09 18.90 24.17
CA ASN A 369 -0.74 18.73 22.76
C ASN A 369 -0.54 20.11 22.10
N VAL A 370 0.27 20.16 21.03
CA VAL A 370 0.47 21.36 20.21
C VAL A 370 -0.07 21.10 18.81
N PHE A 371 -0.97 21.96 18.35
CA PHE A 371 -1.48 21.95 16.98
C PHE A 371 -1.11 23.25 16.29
N SER A 372 -0.44 23.16 15.15
CA SER A 372 -0.14 24.31 14.31
C SER A 372 -0.46 23.96 12.87
N ASN A 373 -1.18 24.83 12.18
CA ASN A 373 -1.47 24.66 10.77
C ASN A 373 -1.44 26.04 10.08
N LYS A 374 -0.69 26.18 8.99
CA LYS A 374 -0.49 27.46 8.31
C LYS A 374 -1.67 27.90 7.45
N THR A 375 -2.43 26.96 6.91
CA THR A 375 -3.42 27.24 5.85
C THR A 375 -4.84 26.89 6.26
N ARG A 376 -5.03 25.87 7.10
CA ARG A 376 -6.34 25.35 7.50
C ARG A 376 -6.74 25.86 8.88
N ASP A 377 -7.97 26.36 8.99
CA ASP A 377 -8.56 26.84 10.24
C ASP A 377 -9.34 25.74 10.98
N LYS A 378 -9.97 24.81 10.26
CA LYS A 378 -10.78 23.70 10.78
C LYS A 378 -10.06 22.37 10.63
N ILE A 379 -9.31 22.00 11.68
CA ILE A 379 -8.63 20.71 11.75
C ILE A 379 -9.35 19.69 12.64
N PHE A 380 -10.23 20.14 13.54
CA PHE A 380 -10.95 19.26 14.46
C PHE A 380 -12.34 18.90 13.94
N SER A 381 -12.76 17.65 14.16
CA SER A 381 -14.14 17.22 13.92
C SER A 381 -14.58 16.20 14.97
N ALA A 382 -15.82 16.32 15.43
CA ALA A 382 -16.46 15.36 16.32
C ALA A 382 -17.73 14.83 15.66
N PHE A 383 -17.89 13.51 15.64
CA PHE A 383 -19.02 12.84 14.98
C PHE A 383 -20.09 12.36 15.99
N ASP A 384 -19.86 12.52 17.29
CA ASP A 384 -20.76 12.15 18.37
C ASP A 384 -20.41 12.93 19.66
N ASP A 385 -21.06 12.62 20.78
CA ASP A 385 -20.75 13.20 22.09
C ASP A 385 -19.29 12.94 22.51
N ILE A 386 -18.60 14.02 22.85
CA ILE A 386 -17.20 14.04 23.30
C ILE A 386 -17.07 14.36 24.79
N SER A 387 -18.17 14.36 25.55
CA SER A 387 -18.18 14.68 26.99
C SER A 387 -17.31 13.74 27.84
N GLY A 388 -17.07 12.51 27.38
CA GLY A 388 -16.15 11.57 28.01
C GLY A 388 -14.67 11.84 27.75
N ILE A 389 -14.33 12.88 26.98
CA ILE A 389 -12.95 13.31 26.71
C ILE A 389 -12.65 14.61 27.47
N THR A 390 -11.70 14.56 28.39
CA THR A 390 -11.19 15.74 29.11
C THR A 390 -10.06 16.39 28.34
N PHE A 391 -10.28 17.61 27.86
CA PHE A 391 -9.27 18.42 27.18
C PHE A 391 -8.60 19.39 28.15
N SER A 392 -7.27 19.44 28.19
CA SER A 392 -6.55 20.38 29.06
C SER A 392 -5.23 20.87 28.47
N ASN A 393 -4.96 22.18 28.59
CA ASN A 393 -3.68 22.79 28.21
C ASN A 393 -3.20 22.51 26.77
N ASN A 394 -4.11 22.21 25.83
CA ASN A 394 -3.74 22.04 24.43
C ASN A 394 -3.48 23.43 23.82
N LEU A 395 -2.37 23.56 23.09
CA LEU A 395 -2.01 24.80 22.42
C LEU A 395 -2.38 24.71 20.94
N ILE A 396 -3.01 25.75 20.41
CA ILE A 396 -3.35 25.84 18.98
C ILE A 396 -2.82 27.14 18.40
N SER A 397 -2.38 27.12 17.14
CA SER A 397 -1.99 28.34 16.44
C SER A 397 -3.20 29.28 16.27
N PRO A 398 -3.00 30.61 16.20
CA PRO A 398 -4.09 31.59 16.32
C PRO A 398 -5.22 31.45 15.29
N ASN A 399 -4.91 30.94 14.09
CA ASN A 399 -5.85 30.72 13.00
C ASN A 399 -6.77 29.50 13.21
N ILE A 400 -6.38 28.55 14.06
CA ILE A 400 -7.15 27.33 14.27
C ILE A 400 -8.38 27.65 15.13
N VAL A 401 -9.53 27.17 14.67
CA VAL A 401 -10.78 27.22 15.43
C VAL A 401 -10.72 26.12 16.50
N PRO A 402 -10.82 26.46 17.80
CA PRO A 402 -10.83 25.45 18.86
C PRO A 402 -12.08 24.57 18.77
N LEU A 403 -11.94 23.28 19.10
CA LEU A 403 -13.06 22.34 19.12
C LEU A 403 -14.16 22.76 20.10
N GLN A 404 -13.77 23.35 21.24
CA GLN A 404 -14.67 23.85 22.28
C GLN A 404 -14.00 24.98 23.09
N PRO A 405 -14.76 25.78 23.88
CA PRO A 405 -14.21 26.97 24.54
C PRO A 405 -13.16 26.70 25.63
N THR A 406 -13.10 25.49 26.20
CA THR A 406 -12.18 25.12 27.29
C THR A 406 -11.24 24.00 26.87
N GLY A 407 -10.08 23.91 27.54
CA GLY A 407 -9.07 22.87 27.26
C GLY A 407 -8.12 23.18 26.10
N PHE A 408 -8.39 24.23 25.33
CA PHE A 408 -7.56 24.75 24.24
C PHE A 408 -7.15 26.21 24.51
N GLN A 409 -5.93 26.58 24.12
CA GLN A 409 -5.40 27.93 24.24
C GLN A 409 -4.79 28.36 22.91
N ASN A 410 -5.34 29.41 22.30
CA ASN A 410 -4.74 30.04 21.14
C ASN A 410 -3.47 30.75 21.59
N LYS A 411 -2.34 30.40 20.99
CA LYS A 411 -1.03 30.96 21.34
C LYS A 411 -0.20 31.15 20.08
N GLU A 412 0.50 32.28 20.01
CA GLU A 412 1.58 32.44 19.03
C GLU A 412 2.69 31.46 19.37
N LEU A 413 2.94 30.51 18.47
CA LEU A 413 3.92 29.45 18.64
C LEU A 413 5.22 29.83 17.94
N THR A 414 6.34 29.55 18.59
CA THR A 414 7.69 29.70 18.03
C THR A 414 8.31 28.32 17.93
N PHE A 415 9.04 28.06 16.86
CA PHE A 415 9.57 26.74 16.54
C PHE A 415 11.08 26.81 16.32
N GLU A 416 11.80 25.88 16.92
CA GLU A 416 13.14 25.51 16.48
C GLU A 416 13.00 24.51 15.33
N THR A 417 13.59 24.80 14.17
CA THR A 417 13.60 23.88 13.04
C THR A 417 14.94 23.15 12.99
N LEU A 418 14.92 21.83 13.07
CA LEU A 418 16.10 20.99 12.95
C LEU A 418 16.49 20.77 11.47
N GLU A 419 17.71 20.32 11.21
CA GLU A 419 18.23 20.08 9.84
C GLU A 419 17.36 19.10 9.03
N ASN A 420 16.74 18.14 9.70
CA ASN A 420 15.83 17.15 9.11
C ASN A 420 14.38 17.65 8.93
N GLY A 421 14.13 18.95 9.14
CA GLY A 421 12.81 19.57 8.94
C GLY A 421 11.82 19.41 10.10
N ILE A 422 12.22 18.80 11.22
CA ILE A 422 11.38 18.73 12.42
C ILE A 422 11.22 20.13 13.03
N MET A 423 9.98 20.56 13.24
CA MET A 423 9.64 21.82 13.89
C MET A 423 9.23 21.60 15.34
N ILE A 424 10.11 21.94 16.28
CA ILE A 424 9.90 21.70 17.71
C ILE A 424 9.35 22.98 18.37
N PRO A 425 8.14 22.95 18.95
CA PRO A 425 7.56 24.12 19.62
C PRO A 425 8.34 24.50 20.88
N GLU A 426 8.92 25.69 20.90
CA GLU A 426 9.74 26.17 22.01
C GLU A 426 8.93 26.38 23.29
N LYS A 427 9.53 26.07 24.45
CA LYS A 427 8.96 26.33 25.79
C LYS A 427 7.58 25.67 25.98
N THR A 428 7.44 24.44 25.51
CA THR A 428 6.25 23.61 25.70
C THR A 428 6.65 22.22 26.17
N ALA A 429 5.82 21.60 27.00
CA ALA A 429 6.05 20.22 27.46
C ALA A 429 6.11 19.23 26.28
N ALA A 430 5.26 19.42 25.27
CA ALA A 430 5.30 18.63 24.04
C ALA A 430 6.64 18.77 23.31
N GLY A 431 7.14 20.00 23.14
CA GLY A 431 8.44 20.25 22.52
C GLY A 431 9.60 19.59 23.27
N ASP A 432 9.62 19.70 24.60
CA ASP A 432 10.62 19.03 25.45
C ASP A 432 10.55 17.50 25.32
N SER A 433 9.34 16.93 25.27
CA SER A 433 9.12 15.51 25.01
C SER A 433 9.65 15.08 23.64
N ILE A 434 9.41 15.84 22.57
CA ILE A 434 9.95 15.52 21.24
C ILE A 434 11.48 15.51 21.27
N ARG A 435 12.12 16.50 21.91
CA ARG A 435 13.59 16.54 22.05
C ARG A 435 14.14 15.30 22.74
N ALA A 436 13.49 14.86 23.83
CA ALA A 436 13.91 13.67 24.56
C ALA A 436 13.77 12.37 23.74
N GLY A 437 12.91 12.37 22.71
CA GLY A 437 12.69 11.22 21.83
C GLY A 437 13.59 11.17 20.59
N LEU A 438 14.35 12.23 20.26
CA LEU A 438 15.11 12.33 19.01
C LEU A 438 16.14 11.22 18.83
N ASP A 439 16.81 10.78 19.91
CA ASP A 439 17.82 9.72 19.85
C ASP A 439 17.23 8.35 19.48
N LEU A 440 15.91 8.17 19.62
CA LEU A 440 15.20 6.95 19.23
C LEU A 440 14.69 7.00 17.78
N MET A 441 14.74 8.16 17.12
CA MET A 441 14.12 8.34 15.81
C MET A 441 14.78 7.44 14.76
N ALA A 442 13.95 6.62 14.11
CA ALA A 442 14.37 5.87 12.94
C ALA A 442 14.64 6.82 11.77
N THR A 443 15.77 6.63 11.11
CA THR A 443 16.16 7.30 9.88
C THR A 443 16.48 6.24 8.84
N PRO A 444 16.51 6.59 7.54
CA PRO A 444 17.09 5.69 6.57
C PRO A 444 18.50 5.27 7.02
N GLU A 445 19.34 6.15 7.53
CA GLU A 445 20.75 5.87 7.79
C GLU A 445 20.97 4.88 8.96
N ASN A 446 20.08 4.84 9.95
CA ASN A 446 20.20 3.97 11.13
C ASN A 446 19.31 2.72 11.08
N THR A 447 18.60 2.46 9.98
CA THR A 447 17.73 1.29 9.82
C THR A 447 18.12 0.42 8.64
N GLY A 448 17.71 -0.84 8.67
CA GLY A 448 18.08 -1.85 7.68
C GLY A 448 19.58 -2.09 7.68
N LEU A 449 20.17 -2.09 6.50
CA LEU A 449 21.56 -2.49 6.26
C LEU A 449 22.19 -1.63 5.15
N THR A 450 23.53 -1.62 5.08
CA THR A 450 24.31 -0.71 4.22
C THR A 450 24.87 -1.37 2.96
N TRP A 451 24.84 -2.70 2.88
CA TRP A 451 25.50 -3.48 1.84
C TRP A 451 24.55 -3.96 0.73
N TYR A 452 23.24 -3.72 0.85
CA TYR A 452 22.25 -3.95 -0.20
C TYR A 452 21.63 -2.61 -0.63
N PRO A 453 21.52 -2.35 -1.95
CA PRO A 453 20.97 -1.08 -2.43
C PRO A 453 19.51 -0.94 -2.01
N ARG A 454 19.15 0.24 -1.53
CA ARG A 454 17.75 0.59 -1.36
C ARG A 454 17.22 1.07 -2.69
N GLN A 455 16.19 0.41 -3.19
CA GLN A 455 15.49 0.93 -4.36
C GLN A 455 14.76 2.21 -3.95
N GLU A 456 15.20 3.34 -4.49
CA GLU A 456 14.44 4.58 -4.50
C GLU A 456 13.36 4.47 -5.59
N ASP A 457 12.24 5.18 -5.43
CA ASP A 457 11.14 5.06 -6.38
C ASP A 457 11.56 5.44 -7.81
N GLU A 458 11.33 4.51 -8.73
CA GLU A 458 11.60 4.72 -10.13
C GLU A 458 10.63 5.76 -10.70
N MET A 459 11.18 6.81 -11.30
CA MET A 459 10.42 7.66 -12.21
C MET A 459 9.86 6.77 -13.35
N PHE A 460 8.54 6.65 -13.37
CA PHE A 460 7.85 5.58 -14.12
C PHE A 460 7.86 5.79 -15.65
N PHE A 461 7.66 7.03 -16.12
CA PHE A 461 7.67 7.36 -17.55
C PHE A 461 8.73 8.42 -17.87
N ASN A 462 9.19 8.45 -19.12
CA ASN A 462 10.07 9.48 -19.69
C ASN A 462 11.46 9.59 -19.04
N THR A 463 12.00 8.46 -18.57
CA THR A 463 13.34 8.36 -17.97
C THR A 463 14.37 7.77 -18.92
N GLY A 464 13.91 7.06 -19.94
CA GLY A 464 14.73 6.39 -20.94
C GLY A 464 15.09 7.29 -22.12
N LYS A 465 15.56 6.66 -23.20
CA LYS A 465 15.91 7.35 -24.45
C LYS A 465 14.67 7.58 -25.32
N THR A 466 14.78 8.54 -26.23
CA THR A 466 13.77 8.73 -27.28
C THR A 466 14.12 7.87 -28.50
N ILE A 467 13.12 7.16 -29.04
CA ILE A 467 13.20 6.33 -30.24
C ILE A 467 12.25 6.91 -31.29
N ASP A 468 12.81 7.43 -32.39
CA ASP A 468 12.01 7.96 -33.50
C ASP A 468 11.43 6.85 -34.37
N VAL A 469 10.13 6.92 -34.63
CA VAL A 469 9.39 5.95 -35.43
C VAL A 469 8.69 6.67 -36.56
N LYS A 470 8.91 6.20 -37.78
CA LYS A 470 8.23 6.68 -38.99
C LYS A 470 6.90 5.93 -39.22
N PRO A 471 5.95 6.53 -39.97
CA PRO A 471 4.72 5.86 -40.39
C PRO A 471 5.02 4.54 -41.11
N GLY A 472 4.14 3.56 -40.96
CA GLY A 472 4.30 2.25 -41.57
C GLY A 472 3.65 1.11 -40.80
N GLN A 473 3.67 -0.07 -41.41
CA GLN A 473 3.10 -1.27 -40.83
C GLN A 473 3.99 -1.81 -39.70
N ASN A 474 3.43 -1.98 -38.49
CA ASN A 474 4.08 -2.51 -37.29
C ASN A 474 5.33 -1.75 -36.82
N THR A 475 5.59 -0.54 -37.31
CA THR A 475 6.79 0.23 -36.91
C THR A 475 6.75 0.59 -35.42
N LEU A 476 5.58 0.97 -34.91
CA LEU A 476 5.34 1.17 -33.49
C LEU A 476 5.52 -0.13 -32.67
N TRP A 477 4.98 -1.25 -33.16
CA TRP A 477 5.15 -2.55 -32.49
C TRP A 477 6.62 -2.97 -32.39
N ASP A 478 7.40 -2.84 -33.47
CA ASP A 478 8.84 -3.16 -33.45
C ASP A 478 9.59 -2.24 -32.48
N ALA A 479 9.28 -0.95 -32.47
CA ALA A 479 9.93 0.02 -31.58
C ALA A 479 9.63 -0.24 -30.09
N VAL A 480 8.39 -0.61 -29.75
CA VAL A 480 8.04 -0.95 -28.36
C VAL A 480 8.70 -2.25 -27.92
N ARG A 481 8.72 -3.28 -28.78
CA ARG A 481 9.39 -4.55 -28.49
C ARG A 481 10.87 -4.36 -28.15
N ASP A 482 11.55 -3.44 -28.85
CA ASP A 482 12.98 -3.19 -28.71
C ASP A 482 13.31 -2.05 -27.71
N SER A 483 12.31 -1.58 -26.95
CA SER A 483 12.44 -0.51 -25.96
C SER A 483 12.75 -1.02 -24.56
N GLU A 484 13.31 -0.14 -23.73
CA GLU A 484 13.60 -0.39 -22.30
C GLU A 484 12.60 0.36 -21.39
N PRO A 485 12.50 -0.01 -20.09
CA PRO A 485 11.66 0.72 -19.13
C PRO A 485 11.89 2.23 -19.17
N GLY A 486 10.80 2.99 -19.38
CA GLY A 486 10.81 4.45 -19.37
C GLY A 486 11.20 5.12 -20.69
N ASP A 487 11.51 4.35 -21.74
CA ASP A 487 11.78 4.87 -23.09
C ASP A 487 10.56 5.60 -23.68
N ILE A 488 10.86 6.54 -24.60
CA ILE A 488 9.88 7.38 -25.29
C ILE A 488 9.86 7.00 -26.77
N ILE A 489 8.78 6.41 -27.24
CA ILE A 489 8.53 6.14 -28.65
C ILE A 489 7.91 7.39 -29.29
N ARG A 490 8.70 8.13 -30.06
CA ARG A 490 8.27 9.36 -30.70
C ARG A 490 7.86 9.10 -32.15
N LEU A 491 6.58 9.30 -32.46
CA LEU A 491 6.06 9.24 -33.82
C LEU A 491 6.51 10.51 -34.57
N SER A 492 7.49 10.36 -35.45
CA SER A 492 8.30 11.49 -35.95
C SER A 492 7.64 12.27 -37.08
N GLU A 493 6.63 11.71 -37.74
CA GLU A 493 5.95 12.29 -38.89
C GLU A 493 4.44 12.06 -38.76
N SER A 494 3.63 13.00 -39.26
CA SER A 494 2.21 12.75 -39.53
C SER A 494 2.07 11.61 -40.54
N GLY A 495 1.03 10.81 -40.41
CA GLY A 495 0.80 9.66 -41.27
C GLY A 495 0.22 8.47 -40.50
N GLU A 496 0.06 7.35 -41.22
CA GLU A 496 -0.56 6.15 -40.67
C GLU A 496 0.46 5.16 -40.11
N TYR A 497 0.24 4.73 -38.87
CA TYR A 497 1.03 3.74 -38.12
C TYR A 497 0.18 2.48 -37.89
N GLN A 498 -0.05 1.72 -38.95
CA GLN A 498 -0.93 0.56 -38.92
C GLN A 498 -0.32 -0.63 -38.15
N GLN A 499 -1.05 -1.15 -37.16
CA GLN A 499 -0.64 -2.32 -36.38
C GLN A 499 -1.43 -3.58 -36.78
N THR A 500 -0.73 -4.59 -37.28
CA THR A 500 -1.32 -5.92 -37.52
C THR A 500 -1.13 -6.87 -36.34
N LYS A 501 -0.38 -6.43 -35.31
CA LYS A 501 -0.08 -7.15 -34.08
C LYS A 501 -0.49 -6.31 -32.89
N SER A 502 -0.92 -6.96 -31.81
CA SER A 502 -1.08 -6.28 -30.53
C SER A 502 0.28 -5.99 -29.91
N ILE A 503 0.41 -4.86 -29.24
CA ILE A 503 1.60 -4.39 -28.55
C ILE A 503 1.47 -4.79 -27.08
N ASP A 504 2.25 -5.78 -26.66
CA ASP A 504 2.33 -6.20 -25.26
C ASP A 504 3.33 -5.30 -24.53
N LEU A 505 2.87 -4.65 -23.45
CA LEU A 505 3.65 -3.72 -22.64
C LEU A 505 4.05 -4.44 -21.35
N THR A 506 5.28 -4.91 -21.28
CA THR A 506 5.84 -5.59 -20.08
C THR A 506 6.64 -4.64 -19.19
N HIS A 507 6.81 -3.40 -19.63
CA HIS A 507 7.47 -2.30 -18.92
C HIS A 507 6.79 -0.96 -19.26
N PRO A 508 7.05 0.11 -18.50
CA PRO A 508 6.48 1.42 -18.78
C PRO A 508 7.02 2.01 -20.09
N VAL A 509 6.11 2.48 -20.96
CA VAL A 509 6.47 3.12 -22.24
C VAL A 509 5.63 4.35 -22.49
N SER A 510 6.25 5.40 -23.02
CA SER A 510 5.56 6.57 -23.56
C SER A 510 5.50 6.50 -25.07
N VAL A 511 4.32 6.70 -25.67
CA VAL A 511 4.15 6.89 -27.11
C VAL A 511 3.66 8.32 -27.33
N VAL A 512 4.45 9.12 -28.03
CA VAL A 512 4.19 10.56 -28.19
C VAL A 512 4.31 10.98 -29.64
N ALA A 513 3.46 11.90 -30.08
CA ALA A 513 3.68 12.61 -31.34
C ALA A 513 4.86 13.59 -31.21
N ALA A 514 5.61 13.77 -32.29
CA ALA A 514 6.59 14.84 -32.36
C ALA A 514 5.93 16.23 -32.34
N ASP A 515 6.64 17.22 -31.78
CA ASP A 515 6.15 18.60 -31.76
C ASP A 515 6.09 19.19 -33.17
N GLY A 516 5.09 20.05 -33.42
CA GLY A 516 4.97 20.81 -34.66
C GLY A 516 4.45 20.03 -35.88
N LEU A 517 3.94 18.81 -35.68
CA LEU A 517 3.23 18.07 -36.72
C LEU A 517 1.95 18.81 -37.13
N SER A 518 1.65 18.82 -38.44
CA SER A 518 0.46 19.49 -38.97
C SER A 518 -0.84 18.77 -38.62
N GLU A 519 -0.75 17.45 -38.40
CA GLU A 519 -1.86 16.58 -38.00
C GLU A 519 -1.34 15.52 -37.03
N LYS A 520 -2.21 15.06 -36.11
CA LYS A 520 -1.88 13.95 -35.19
C LYS A 520 -1.54 12.68 -35.99
N PRO A 521 -0.47 11.95 -35.65
CA PRO A 521 -0.23 10.60 -36.16
C PRO A 521 -1.45 9.70 -35.97
N VAL A 522 -1.84 8.98 -37.03
CA VAL A 522 -3.02 8.09 -37.00
C VAL A 522 -2.56 6.66 -36.75
N VAL A 523 -3.02 6.06 -35.66
CA VAL A 523 -2.74 4.66 -35.31
C VAL A 523 -3.98 3.82 -35.56
N THR A 524 -3.90 2.91 -36.53
CA THR A 524 -4.93 1.92 -36.84
C THR A 524 -4.47 0.53 -36.39
N PHE A 525 -5.40 -0.39 -36.11
CA PHE A 525 -5.03 -1.75 -35.71
C PHE A 525 -6.06 -2.81 -36.13
N ARG A 526 -5.57 -4.00 -36.46
CA ARG A 526 -6.38 -5.13 -37.00
C ARG A 526 -6.63 -6.27 -36.04
N ARG A 527 -6.27 -6.11 -34.77
CA ARG A 527 -6.45 -7.12 -33.72
C ARG A 527 -7.58 -6.70 -32.81
N SER A 528 -8.06 -7.61 -31.96
CA SER A 528 -9.04 -7.28 -30.93
C SER A 528 -8.52 -6.27 -29.90
N SER A 529 -7.20 -6.06 -29.83
CA SER A 529 -6.62 -4.97 -29.05
C SER A 529 -5.34 -4.39 -29.65
N LEU A 530 -5.12 -3.09 -29.43
CA LEU A 530 -3.89 -2.39 -29.83
C LEU A 530 -2.82 -2.55 -28.75
N PHE A 531 -3.05 -2.04 -27.54
CA PHE A 531 -2.13 -2.12 -26.40
C PHE A 531 -2.63 -3.10 -25.35
N ASN A 532 -1.72 -3.93 -24.84
CA ASN A 532 -1.96 -4.86 -23.76
C ASN A 532 -1.01 -4.52 -22.61
N ILE A 533 -1.51 -3.91 -21.54
CA ILE A 533 -0.73 -3.61 -20.34
C ILE A 533 -0.58 -4.91 -19.55
N GLU A 534 0.60 -5.51 -19.57
CA GLU A 534 0.91 -6.76 -18.86
C GLU A 534 1.61 -6.46 -17.52
N ASN A 535 1.90 -7.48 -16.71
CA ASN A 535 2.52 -7.28 -15.40
C ASN A 535 3.89 -6.58 -15.53
N GLY A 536 4.05 -5.43 -14.86
CA GLY A 536 5.22 -4.55 -14.98
C GLY A 536 5.06 -3.42 -16.01
N GLY A 537 4.04 -3.51 -16.88
CA GLY A 537 3.75 -2.53 -17.90
C GLY A 537 3.06 -1.26 -17.41
N GLY A 538 3.15 -0.24 -18.24
CA GLY A 538 2.31 0.96 -18.15
C GLY A 538 2.41 1.77 -19.43
N LEU A 539 1.45 2.67 -19.65
CA LEU A 539 1.31 3.38 -20.91
C LEU A 539 1.11 4.88 -20.69
N SER A 540 1.92 5.69 -21.36
CA SER A 540 1.63 7.10 -21.60
C SER A 540 1.39 7.33 -23.09
N LEU A 541 0.30 7.99 -23.46
CA LEU A 541 -0.04 8.37 -24.84
C LEU A 541 -0.17 9.88 -24.91
N ARG A 542 0.48 10.52 -25.91
CA ARG A 542 0.31 11.97 -26.14
C ARG A 542 0.25 12.38 -27.60
N GLY A 543 -0.79 13.13 -27.99
CA GLY A 543 -0.89 13.75 -29.31
C GLY A 543 -1.23 12.79 -30.45
N LEU A 544 -1.89 11.66 -30.18
CA LEU A 544 -2.21 10.65 -31.18
C LEU A 544 -3.68 10.68 -31.58
N LYS A 545 -3.98 10.28 -32.82
CA LYS A 545 -5.33 9.87 -33.22
C LYS A 545 -5.35 8.34 -33.33
N ILE A 546 -6.20 7.68 -32.56
CA ILE A 546 -6.42 6.24 -32.61
C ILE A 546 -7.76 6.00 -33.31
N ASP A 547 -7.69 5.30 -34.44
CA ASP A 547 -8.81 5.10 -35.36
C ASP A 547 -9.14 3.60 -35.46
N GLY A 548 -10.36 3.24 -35.03
CA GLY A 548 -10.83 1.87 -34.94
C GLY A 548 -11.32 1.25 -36.23
N LYS A 549 -11.34 1.98 -37.35
CA LYS A 549 -11.97 1.52 -38.62
C LYS A 549 -11.42 0.21 -39.17
N GLU A 550 -10.19 -0.15 -38.81
CA GLU A 550 -9.54 -1.40 -39.22
C GLU A 550 -9.65 -2.54 -38.20
N GLY A 551 -10.35 -2.31 -37.08
CA GLY A 551 -10.53 -3.29 -36.01
C GLY A 551 -11.16 -4.59 -36.50
N GLU A 552 -10.92 -5.69 -35.77
CA GLU A 552 -11.59 -6.95 -36.08
C GLU A 552 -13.12 -6.78 -35.99
N ASP A 553 -13.88 -7.28 -36.96
CA ASP A 553 -15.36 -7.32 -36.89
C ASP A 553 -15.82 -8.36 -35.86
N LYS A 554 -15.64 -8.03 -34.58
CA LYS A 554 -15.95 -8.83 -33.41
C LYS A 554 -16.30 -7.94 -32.23
N PRO A 555 -17.19 -8.42 -31.34
CA PRO A 555 -17.51 -7.68 -30.13
C PRO A 555 -16.36 -7.68 -29.13
N LEU A 556 -16.40 -6.74 -28.18
CA LEU A 556 -15.47 -6.66 -27.05
C LEU A 556 -14.01 -6.33 -27.43
N ASN A 557 -13.80 -5.75 -28.60
CA ASN A 557 -12.53 -5.11 -28.95
C ASN A 557 -12.19 -4.03 -27.91
N ALA A 558 -10.90 -3.73 -27.76
CA ALA A 558 -10.44 -2.66 -26.88
C ALA A 558 -9.18 -2.02 -27.43
N VAL A 559 -9.07 -0.69 -27.47
CA VAL A 559 -7.80 -0.05 -27.80
C VAL A 559 -6.73 -0.46 -26.80
N ILE A 560 -7.06 -0.40 -25.52
CA ILE A 560 -6.21 -0.74 -24.39
C ILE A 560 -6.91 -1.83 -23.58
N ARG A 561 -6.20 -2.90 -23.27
CA ARG A 561 -6.63 -3.84 -22.23
C ARG A 561 -5.50 -4.09 -21.23
N THR A 562 -5.85 -4.52 -20.03
CA THR A 562 -4.85 -5.10 -19.11
C THR A 562 -4.63 -6.57 -19.42
N SER A 563 -3.68 -7.19 -18.71
CA SER A 563 -3.44 -8.62 -18.76
C SER A 563 -4.74 -9.39 -18.54
N ARG A 564 -4.89 -10.52 -19.23
CA ARG A 564 -6.02 -11.43 -18.97
C ARG A 564 -5.84 -12.23 -17.68
N TYR A 565 -4.64 -12.17 -17.11
CA TYR A 565 -4.22 -12.85 -15.88
C TYR A 565 -3.98 -11.81 -14.78
N SER A 566 -3.76 -12.29 -13.55
CA SER A 566 -3.36 -11.44 -12.42
C SER A 566 -2.16 -10.56 -12.75
N MET A 567 -2.14 -9.38 -12.15
CA MET A 567 -0.96 -8.52 -12.13
C MET A 567 -0.65 -8.16 -10.67
N ILE A 568 0.59 -8.36 -10.24
CA ILE A 568 1.07 -7.90 -8.92
C ILE A 568 1.63 -6.48 -8.98
N ASN A 569 2.13 -6.05 -10.14
CA ASN A 569 2.52 -4.66 -10.35
C ASN A 569 1.28 -3.83 -10.67
N ASN A 570 1.09 -2.74 -9.94
CA ASN A 570 0.10 -1.74 -10.31
C ASN A 570 0.61 -1.01 -11.56
N TYR A 571 -0.29 -0.68 -12.49
CA TYR A 571 0.06 0.06 -13.70
C TYR A 571 -0.37 1.52 -13.62
N LYS A 572 0.19 2.35 -14.50
CA LYS A 572 -0.28 3.71 -14.76
C LYS A 572 -0.70 3.84 -16.21
N LEU A 573 -1.79 4.56 -16.45
CA LEU A 573 -2.27 4.92 -17.78
C LEU A 573 -2.45 6.44 -17.87
N LEU A 574 -1.63 7.12 -18.66
CA LEU A 574 -1.70 8.57 -18.86
C LEU A 574 -2.00 8.85 -20.33
N VAL A 575 -3.13 9.47 -20.63
CA VAL A 575 -3.57 9.77 -21.99
C VAL A 575 -3.84 11.26 -22.08
N GLU A 576 -3.05 11.95 -22.90
CA GLU A 576 -3.11 13.41 -23.02
C GLU A 576 -3.21 13.84 -24.48
N ASP A 577 -4.11 14.76 -24.82
CA ASP A 577 -4.24 15.28 -26.19
C ASP A 577 -4.40 14.17 -27.26
N CYS A 578 -5.19 13.14 -26.95
CA CYS A 578 -5.44 12.04 -27.87
C CYS A 578 -6.90 12.02 -28.33
N ASP A 579 -7.09 11.61 -29.59
CA ASP A 579 -8.41 11.41 -30.19
C ASP A 579 -8.63 9.91 -30.37
N PHE A 580 -9.78 9.40 -29.91
CA PHE A 580 -10.21 8.01 -30.10
C PHE A 580 -11.50 8.04 -30.89
N VAL A 581 -11.46 7.51 -32.12
CA VAL A 581 -12.57 7.61 -33.06
C VAL A 581 -12.89 6.28 -33.72
N ASP A 582 -14.12 6.13 -34.18
CA ASP A 582 -14.58 5.02 -35.02
C ASP A 582 -14.32 3.64 -34.38
N LEU A 583 -14.56 3.55 -33.06
CA LEU A 583 -14.52 2.31 -32.30
C LEU A 583 -15.92 1.65 -32.36
N ASP A 584 -16.39 1.34 -33.55
CA ASP A 584 -17.80 0.96 -33.79
C ASP A 584 -18.00 -0.16 -34.83
N VAL A 585 -16.91 -0.67 -35.43
CA VAL A 585 -16.91 -1.77 -36.43
C VAL A 585 -17.82 -2.94 -36.00
N ASN A 586 -17.87 -3.22 -34.70
CA ASN A 586 -18.89 -4.06 -34.08
C ASN A 586 -19.26 -3.49 -32.70
N HIS A 587 -20.27 -4.06 -32.05
CA HIS A 587 -20.75 -3.59 -30.76
C HIS A 587 -19.75 -3.82 -29.62
N SER A 588 -19.84 -3.00 -28.57
CA SER A 588 -19.05 -3.14 -27.35
C SER A 588 -17.53 -3.01 -27.55
N PHE A 589 -17.08 -2.16 -28.47
CA PHE A 589 -15.68 -1.81 -28.68
C PHE A 589 -15.27 -0.69 -27.71
N ASN A 590 -14.30 -0.97 -26.83
CA ASN A 590 -13.94 -0.12 -25.70
C ASN A 590 -12.64 0.66 -25.95
N VAL A 591 -12.42 1.75 -25.21
CA VAL A 591 -11.09 2.36 -25.12
C VAL A 591 -10.24 1.57 -24.13
N LEU A 592 -10.60 1.54 -22.85
CA LEU A 592 -9.97 0.71 -21.83
C LEU A 592 -10.90 -0.39 -21.36
N ARG A 593 -10.41 -1.63 -21.39
CA ARG A 593 -11.06 -2.79 -20.77
C ARG A 593 -10.09 -3.53 -19.85
N VAL A 594 -10.39 -3.52 -18.55
CA VAL A 594 -9.55 -4.23 -17.57
C VAL A 594 -9.98 -5.69 -17.40
N ALA A 595 -9.13 -6.48 -16.74
CA ALA A 595 -9.42 -7.81 -16.23
C ALA A 595 -9.41 -7.82 -14.70
N LYS A 596 -9.97 -8.90 -14.14
CA LYS A 596 -9.96 -9.16 -12.70
C LYS A 596 -8.53 -9.27 -12.17
N ASN A 597 -8.29 -8.83 -10.93
CA ASN A 597 -7.00 -8.81 -10.24
C ASN A 597 -5.94 -7.90 -10.89
N THR A 598 -6.36 -6.97 -11.76
CA THR A 598 -5.49 -5.91 -12.30
C THR A 598 -5.84 -4.58 -11.63
N MET A 599 -4.82 -3.78 -11.31
CA MET A 599 -4.97 -2.58 -10.49
C MET A 599 -4.18 -1.42 -11.09
N ALA A 600 -4.87 -0.33 -11.41
CA ALA A 600 -4.24 0.92 -11.76
C ALA A 600 -3.91 1.71 -10.49
N ASP A 601 -2.66 2.16 -10.37
CA ASP A 601 -2.33 3.22 -9.42
C ASP A 601 -2.97 4.54 -9.84
N SER A 602 -2.88 4.87 -11.13
CA SER A 602 -3.38 6.12 -11.68
C SER A 602 -3.85 5.95 -13.13
N ILE A 603 -5.01 6.49 -13.44
CA ILE A 603 -5.54 6.70 -14.79
C ILE A 603 -5.78 8.21 -14.97
N LEU A 604 -5.16 8.80 -15.99
CA LEU A 604 -5.36 10.20 -16.37
C LEU A 604 -5.83 10.26 -17.83
N LEU A 605 -6.97 10.93 -18.06
CA LEU A 605 -7.43 11.36 -19.37
C LEU A 605 -7.46 12.89 -19.38
N ARG A 606 -6.67 13.55 -20.23
CA ARG A 606 -6.62 15.01 -20.29
C ARG A 606 -6.63 15.53 -21.71
N ASN A 607 -7.47 16.53 -22.00
CA ASN A 607 -7.56 17.13 -23.34
C ASN A 607 -7.86 16.09 -24.43
N CYS A 608 -8.62 15.04 -24.10
CA CYS A 608 -8.89 13.94 -25.02
C CYS A 608 -10.28 14.07 -25.66
N ARG A 609 -10.40 13.56 -26.88
CA ARG A 609 -11.67 13.38 -27.58
C ARG A 609 -11.98 11.89 -27.72
N PHE A 610 -13.21 11.50 -27.40
CA PHE A 610 -13.75 10.16 -27.55
C PHE A 610 -15.04 10.27 -28.36
N GLU A 611 -15.08 9.72 -29.57
CA GLU A 611 -16.17 9.94 -30.53
C GLU A 611 -16.52 8.62 -31.24
N ASN A 612 -17.80 8.33 -31.41
CA ASN A 612 -18.30 7.13 -32.10
C ASN A 612 -17.71 5.83 -31.52
N ILE A 613 -18.08 5.50 -30.28
CA ILE A 613 -17.54 4.34 -29.54
C ILE A 613 -18.68 3.43 -29.11
N SER A 614 -18.78 2.22 -29.67
CA SER A 614 -19.89 1.30 -29.39
C SER A 614 -19.85 0.63 -28.00
N GLY A 615 -18.73 0.76 -27.28
CA GLY A 615 -18.50 0.25 -25.93
C GLY A 615 -18.28 1.36 -24.91
N SER A 616 -17.39 1.10 -23.93
CA SER A 616 -17.07 2.03 -22.83
C SER A 616 -15.71 2.70 -23.02
N VAL A 617 -15.51 3.89 -22.45
CA VAL A 617 -14.17 4.51 -22.41
C VAL A 617 -13.35 3.93 -21.26
N LEU A 618 -13.88 3.93 -20.03
CA LEU A 618 -13.24 3.34 -18.85
C LEU A 618 -14.14 2.25 -18.24
N ALA A 619 -13.91 0.98 -18.59
CA ALA A 619 -14.58 -0.16 -17.97
C ALA A 619 -13.74 -0.73 -16.82
N LEU A 620 -13.87 -0.17 -15.62
CA LEU A 620 -13.16 -0.50 -14.38
C LEU A 620 -14.07 -1.30 -13.42
N ASP A 621 -14.64 -2.39 -13.96
CA ASP A 621 -15.83 -3.04 -13.42
C ASP A 621 -15.71 -4.57 -13.27
N ARG A 622 -14.50 -5.07 -13.02
CA ARG A 622 -14.25 -6.53 -13.03
C ARG A 622 -14.27 -7.19 -11.66
N GLU A 623 -14.25 -6.39 -10.58
CA GLU A 623 -14.22 -6.87 -9.20
C GLU A 623 -15.62 -6.99 -8.59
N THR A 624 -16.46 -7.86 -9.16
CA THR A 624 -17.89 -7.95 -8.84
C THR A 624 -18.23 -8.94 -7.72
N ASP A 625 -17.25 -9.41 -6.96
CA ASP A 625 -17.46 -10.35 -5.84
C ASP A 625 -17.92 -9.65 -4.55
N ASP A 626 -17.96 -8.31 -4.57
CA ASP A 626 -18.42 -7.46 -3.48
C ASP A 626 -17.69 -7.67 -2.14
N ILE A 627 -16.36 -7.87 -2.22
CA ILE A 627 -15.45 -8.04 -1.07
C ILE A 627 -14.46 -6.87 -0.91
N GLY A 628 -14.76 -5.71 -1.49
CA GLY A 628 -13.93 -4.50 -1.34
C GLY A 628 -12.75 -4.38 -2.30
N ILE A 629 -12.61 -5.28 -3.27
CA ILE A 629 -11.60 -5.19 -4.32
C ILE A 629 -12.08 -4.23 -5.43
N TYR A 630 -11.16 -3.50 -6.05
CA TYR A 630 -11.41 -2.57 -7.16
C TYR A 630 -10.23 -2.48 -8.13
N ASN A 631 -10.43 -1.84 -9.30
CA ASN A 631 -9.45 -1.86 -10.40
C ASN A 631 -8.62 -0.58 -10.59
N ALA A 632 -8.92 0.52 -9.89
CA ALA A 632 -8.17 1.77 -10.01
C ALA A 632 -8.21 2.61 -8.73
N GLU A 633 -7.04 3.08 -8.28
CA GLU A 633 -6.92 3.95 -7.10
C GLU A 633 -7.30 5.38 -7.42
N ASN A 634 -6.65 5.98 -8.43
CA ASN A 634 -6.91 7.35 -8.86
C ASN A 634 -7.36 7.38 -10.32
N VAL A 635 -8.50 8.02 -10.58
CA VAL A 635 -9.03 8.26 -11.92
C VAL A 635 -9.27 9.76 -12.08
N VAL A 636 -8.55 10.39 -13.01
CA VAL A 636 -8.62 11.82 -13.28
C VAL A 636 -9.00 12.04 -14.74
N ILE A 637 -10.03 12.85 -14.96
CA ILE A 637 -10.56 13.19 -16.28
C ILE A 637 -10.67 14.71 -16.34
N GLU A 638 -9.95 15.34 -17.25
CA GLU A 638 -9.83 16.79 -17.32
C GLU A 638 -9.95 17.30 -18.75
N ASN A 639 -10.89 18.21 -19.01
CA ASN A 639 -11.02 18.85 -20.32
C ASN A 639 -11.20 17.86 -21.48
N CYS A 640 -12.07 16.86 -21.30
CA CYS A 640 -12.32 15.83 -22.30
C CYS A 640 -13.70 16.00 -22.95
N LEU A 641 -13.80 15.63 -24.23
CA LEU A 641 -15.05 15.48 -24.97
C LEU A 641 -15.38 13.99 -25.10
N PHE A 642 -16.56 13.61 -24.64
CA PHE A 642 -17.16 12.29 -24.86
C PHE A 642 -18.42 12.49 -25.69
N ASP A 643 -18.47 11.88 -26.86
CA ASP A 643 -19.53 12.06 -27.84
C ASP A 643 -19.87 10.71 -28.47
N GLU A 644 -21.17 10.42 -28.64
CA GLU A 644 -21.71 9.18 -29.19
C GLU A 644 -21.06 7.89 -28.60
N ILE A 645 -21.17 7.72 -27.28
CA ILE A 645 -20.65 6.54 -26.58
C ILE A 645 -21.79 5.56 -26.30
N GLY A 646 -21.79 4.39 -26.93
CA GLY A 646 -22.89 3.43 -26.89
C GLY A 646 -23.16 2.83 -25.50
N HIS A 647 -22.13 2.51 -24.71
CA HIS A 647 -22.28 2.00 -23.34
C HIS A 647 -22.05 3.10 -22.29
N THR A 648 -21.98 2.73 -21.01
CA THR A 648 -21.49 3.63 -19.95
C THR A 648 -20.07 4.09 -20.27
N ALA A 649 -19.84 5.40 -20.39
CA ALA A 649 -18.52 5.96 -20.70
C ALA A 649 -17.51 5.64 -19.60
N ILE A 650 -17.89 5.83 -18.33
CA ILE A 650 -17.03 5.61 -17.16
C ILE A 650 -17.77 4.72 -16.17
N HIS A 651 -17.27 3.51 -15.95
CA HIS A 651 -17.80 2.56 -14.98
C HIS A 651 -16.71 2.18 -13.98
N VAL A 652 -16.88 2.61 -12.72
CA VAL A 652 -15.97 2.30 -11.61
C VAL A 652 -16.72 1.50 -10.56
N HIS A 653 -16.23 0.30 -10.23
CA HIS A 653 -16.86 -0.59 -9.25
C HIS A 653 -15.95 -0.94 -8.08
N ARG A 654 -16.47 -0.72 -6.86
CA ARG A 654 -15.98 -1.29 -5.61
C ARG A 654 -17.18 -1.77 -4.78
N GLY A 655 -17.46 -3.06 -4.81
CA GLY A 655 -18.57 -3.64 -4.06
C GLY A 655 -18.22 -4.00 -2.61
N GLY A 656 -19.24 -4.29 -1.80
CA GLY A 656 -19.07 -4.82 -0.44
C GLY A 656 -19.12 -3.78 0.67
N ARG A 657 -18.63 -4.19 1.85
CA ARG A 657 -18.64 -3.39 3.09
C ARG A 657 -17.25 -3.19 3.69
N ASP A 658 -16.20 -3.35 2.89
CA ASP A 658 -14.84 -3.10 3.32
C ASP A 658 -14.59 -1.59 3.54
N GLU A 659 -13.88 -1.26 4.61
CA GLU A 659 -13.47 0.11 4.97
C GLU A 659 -11.94 0.22 5.11
N SER A 660 -11.19 -0.77 4.62
CA SER A 660 -9.72 -0.85 4.76
C SER A 660 -8.96 -0.17 3.62
N THR A 661 -9.67 0.33 2.61
CA THR A 661 -9.10 0.86 1.36
C THR A 661 -9.27 2.38 1.22
N LEU A 662 -8.53 2.96 0.27
CA LEU A 662 -8.41 4.41 0.08
C LEU A 662 -9.19 4.92 -1.13
N GLY A 663 -9.34 4.07 -2.15
CA GLY A 663 -10.00 4.37 -3.40
C GLY A 663 -11.23 3.49 -3.66
N PRO A 664 -11.82 3.59 -4.87
CA PRO A 664 -11.42 4.48 -5.94
C PRO A 664 -11.66 5.96 -5.62
N ARG A 665 -10.78 6.82 -6.14
CA ARG A 665 -10.89 8.28 -6.15
C ARG A 665 -11.11 8.75 -7.58
N VAL A 666 -12.19 9.50 -7.82
CA VAL A 666 -12.58 9.92 -9.17
C VAL A 666 -12.71 11.43 -9.22
N THR A 667 -11.99 12.06 -10.14
CA THR A 667 -12.06 13.49 -10.43
C THR A 667 -12.43 13.70 -11.89
N ILE A 668 -13.50 14.46 -12.15
CA ILE A 668 -13.99 14.77 -13.50
C ILE A 668 -14.22 16.27 -13.61
N HIS A 669 -13.33 16.96 -14.31
CA HIS A 669 -13.38 18.42 -14.42
C HIS A 669 -13.48 18.90 -15.87
N ASN A 670 -14.22 19.99 -16.07
CA ASN A 670 -14.29 20.72 -17.35
C ASN A 670 -14.58 19.81 -18.54
N SER A 671 -15.44 18.80 -18.43
CA SER A 671 -15.64 17.80 -19.49
C SER A 671 -17.08 17.81 -20.00
N THR A 672 -17.26 17.47 -21.27
CA THR A 672 -18.57 17.37 -21.93
C THR A 672 -18.88 15.90 -22.25
N PHE A 673 -20.09 15.47 -21.93
CA PHE A 673 -20.63 14.15 -22.17
C PHE A 673 -21.93 14.30 -22.97
N ASP A 674 -21.89 13.93 -24.24
CA ASP A 674 -23.00 14.05 -25.17
C ASP A 674 -23.36 12.68 -25.76
N GLU A 675 -24.65 12.40 -25.91
CA GLU A 675 -25.20 11.14 -26.44
C GLU A 675 -24.61 9.84 -25.81
N ILE A 676 -24.46 9.82 -24.47
CA ILE A 676 -23.82 8.69 -23.77
C ILE A 676 -24.83 7.64 -23.30
N GLY A 677 -24.56 6.38 -23.57
CA GLY A 677 -25.19 5.22 -22.95
C GLY A 677 -26.49 4.75 -23.61
N GLY A 678 -26.76 5.18 -24.84
CA GLY A 678 -28.00 4.88 -25.58
C GLY A 678 -28.11 3.47 -26.17
N ASP A 679 -27.03 2.66 -26.24
CA ASP A 679 -27.12 1.30 -26.78
C ASP A 679 -27.92 0.39 -25.84
N LYS A 680 -28.87 -0.37 -26.40
CA LYS A 680 -29.67 -1.39 -25.69
C LYS A 680 -28.86 -2.46 -24.95
N ARG A 681 -27.57 -2.64 -25.26
CA ARG A 681 -26.63 -3.56 -24.61
C ARG A 681 -25.97 -2.94 -23.38
N ASN A 682 -26.12 -1.64 -23.15
CA ASN A 682 -25.73 -0.95 -21.94
C ASN A 682 -26.61 -1.43 -20.76
N LYS A 683 -26.24 -2.54 -20.13
CA LYS A 683 -27.05 -3.18 -19.08
C LYS A 683 -27.15 -2.38 -17.79
N THR A 684 -26.24 -1.45 -17.55
CA THR A 684 -26.29 -0.54 -16.41
C THR A 684 -27.37 0.53 -16.61
N GLY A 685 -27.68 0.87 -17.86
CA GLY A 685 -28.60 1.94 -18.21
C GLY A 685 -28.10 3.33 -17.80
N THR A 686 -26.79 3.54 -17.77
CA THR A 686 -26.16 4.78 -17.27
C THR A 686 -25.18 5.37 -18.27
N SER A 687 -24.93 6.68 -18.19
CA SER A 687 -23.83 7.34 -18.89
C SER A 687 -22.51 7.22 -18.11
N ILE A 688 -22.59 7.41 -16.79
CA ILE A 688 -21.51 7.20 -15.84
C ILE A 688 -22.05 6.42 -14.65
N LEU A 689 -21.29 5.43 -14.18
CA LEU A 689 -21.62 4.65 -12.99
C LEU A 689 -20.43 4.63 -12.02
N LEU A 690 -20.60 5.29 -10.87
CA LEU A 690 -19.65 5.30 -9.76
C LEU A 690 -20.21 4.49 -8.60
N TRP A 691 -19.78 3.23 -8.47
CA TRP A 691 -20.23 2.31 -7.43
C TRP A 691 -19.15 2.12 -6.37
N GLY A 692 -19.44 2.56 -5.15
CA GLY A 692 -18.58 2.39 -3.97
C GLY A 692 -17.28 3.21 -3.97
N THR A 693 -17.17 4.19 -4.87
CA THR A 693 -16.10 5.20 -4.90
C THR A 693 -16.02 5.95 -3.57
N GLN A 694 -14.81 6.15 -3.04
CA GLN A 694 -14.58 6.76 -1.73
C GLN A 694 -14.35 8.28 -1.80
N TYR A 695 -13.96 8.78 -2.97
CA TYR A 695 -13.86 10.20 -3.26
C TYR A 695 -14.36 10.49 -4.68
N VAL A 696 -15.23 11.48 -4.81
CA VAL A 696 -15.74 11.96 -6.10
C VAL A 696 -15.74 13.49 -6.11
N ASP A 697 -15.07 14.09 -7.09
CA ASP A 697 -15.14 15.53 -7.36
C ASP A 697 -15.47 15.75 -8.84
N ILE A 698 -16.70 16.16 -9.11
CA ILE A 698 -17.19 16.51 -10.45
C ILE A 698 -17.43 18.01 -10.48
N ASP A 699 -16.69 18.74 -11.32
CA ASP A 699 -16.77 20.21 -11.41
C ASP A 699 -16.78 20.67 -12.87
N LYS A 700 -17.64 21.64 -13.20
CA LYS A 700 -17.68 22.28 -14.52
C LYS A 700 -17.95 21.32 -15.67
N CYS A 701 -18.80 20.32 -15.48
CA CYS A 701 -19.13 19.35 -16.52
C CYS A 701 -20.49 19.63 -17.16
N VAL A 702 -20.62 19.26 -18.44
CA VAL A 702 -21.89 19.28 -19.18
C VAL A 702 -22.24 17.84 -19.51
N PHE A 703 -23.47 17.43 -19.17
CA PHE A 703 -24.03 16.14 -19.54
C PHE A 703 -25.32 16.42 -20.30
N ASP A 704 -25.34 16.03 -21.58
CA ASP A 704 -26.41 16.31 -22.51
C ASP A 704 -26.82 15.05 -23.27
N ASP A 705 -28.10 14.96 -23.61
CA ASP A 705 -28.74 13.85 -24.34
C ASP A 705 -28.26 12.44 -23.95
N SER A 706 -27.90 12.28 -22.68
CA SER A 706 -27.23 11.11 -22.13
C SER A 706 -28.12 10.34 -21.16
N ALA A 707 -27.86 9.04 -21.03
CA ALA A 707 -28.38 8.21 -19.96
C ALA A 707 -27.97 8.78 -18.57
N PRO A 708 -28.61 8.35 -17.47
CA PRO A 708 -28.34 8.91 -16.15
C PRO A 708 -26.88 8.81 -15.68
N LEU A 709 -26.40 9.88 -15.02
CA LEU A 709 -25.23 9.83 -14.14
C LEU A 709 -25.65 9.14 -12.84
N LYS A 710 -24.99 8.05 -12.46
CA LYS A 710 -25.39 7.24 -11.31
C LYS A 710 -24.31 7.14 -10.25
N LEU A 711 -24.69 7.47 -9.02
CA LEU A 711 -23.88 7.32 -7.82
C LEU A 711 -24.46 6.20 -6.95
N HIS A 712 -23.66 5.20 -6.60
CA HIS A 712 -24.05 4.20 -5.61
C HIS A 712 -23.06 4.23 -4.45
N LEU A 713 -23.40 5.00 -3.42
CA LEU A 713 -22.52 5.21 -2.28
C LEU A 713 -22.64 4.04 -1.30
N VAL A 714 -21.50 3.52 -0.85
CA VAL A 714 -21.42 2.41 0.11
C VAL A 714 -20.76 2.89 1.41
N VAL A 715 -20.54 1.98 2.36
CA VAL A 715 -19.84 2.28 3.63
C VAL A 715 -18.51 2.99 3.40
N GLY A 716 -18.04 3.70 4.42
CA GLY A 716 -16.76 4.43 4.38
C GLY A 716 -16.89 5.95 4.51
N GLU A 717 -18.12 6.48 4.56
CA GLU A 717 -18.42 7.92 4.49
C GLU A 717 -17.70 8.57 3.30
N PRO A 718 -18.07 8.17 2.06
CA PRO A 718 -17.42 8.69 0.86
C PRO A 718 -17.59 10.21 0.76
N VAL A 719 -16.54 10.90 0.32
CA VAL A 719 -16.57 12.35 0.10
C VAL A 719 -16.96 12.59 -1.36
N VAL A 720 -18.13 13.20 -1.57
CA VAL A 720 -18.69 13.42 -2.90
C VAL A 720 -19.09 14.89 -3.06
N GLU A 721 -18.47 15.57 -4.03
CA GLU A 721 -18.74 16.95 -4.41
C GLU A 721 -19.14 17.03 -5.89
N LEU A 722 -20.35 17.51 -6.17
CA LEU A 722 -20.83 17.81 -7.52
C LEU A 722 -21.07 19.32 -7.65
N ARG A 723 -20.29 19.99 -8.48
CA ARG A 723 -20.24 21.46 -8.53
C ARG A 723 -20.31 21.99 -9.96
N ASN A 724 -20.92 23.16 -10.11
CA ASN A 724 -20.90 23.98 -11.34
C ASN A 724 -21.18 23.18 -12.63
N SER A 725 -22.11 22.24 -12.62
CA SER A 725 -22.33 21.32 -13.74
C SER A 725 -23.76 21.41 -14.27
N VAL A 726 -24.00 20.89 -15.47
CA VAL A 726 -25.29 20.94 -16.16
C VAL A 726 -25.73 19.54 -16.57
N LEU A 727 -27.00 19.23 -16.30
CA LEU A 727 -27.73 18.08 -16.83
C LEU A 727 -28.88 18.59 -17.73
N SER A 728 -28.79 18.30 -19.03
CA SER A 728 -29.75 18.70 -20.09
C SER A 728 -30.15 17.49 -20.95
N GLY A 729 -30.95 17.69 -22.01
CA GLY A 729 -31.29 16.61 -22.95
C GLY A 729 -32.03 15.40 -22.34
N GLY A 730 -32.68 15.58 -21.19
CA GLY A 730 -33.29 14.49 -20.44
C GLY A 730 -32.32 13.65 -19.59
N THR A 731 -31.04 14.01 -19.52
CA THR A 731 -30.09 13.41 -18.58
C THR A 731 -30.47 13.71 -17.13
N THR A 732 -30.37 12.67 -16.29
CA THR A 732 -30.71 12.76 -14.86
C THR A 732 -29.55 12.32 -13.98
N LEU A 733 -29.63 12.69 -12.70
CA LEU A 733 -28.77 12.17 -11.64
C LEU A 733 -29.56 11.13 -10.84
N GLU A 734 -29.03 9.91 -10.76
CA GLU A 734 -29.55 8.84 -9.91
C GLU A 734 -28.60 8.56 -8.74
N ASP A 735 -29.17 8.39 -7.54
CA ASP A 735 -28.42 7.99 -6.36
C ASP A 735 -29.24 7.04 -5.46
N ASN A 736 -28.61 6.48 -4.43
CA ASN A 736 -29.24 5.58 -3.46
C ASN A 736 -29.72 6.28 -2.16
N GLY A 737 -29.82 7.62 -2.16
CA GLY A 737 -30.32 8.41 -1.02
C GLY A 737 -29.29 8.76 0.05
N GLU A 738 -28.03 8.35 -0.12
CA GLU A 738 -26.93 8.72 0.78
C GLU A 738 -26.56 10.20 0.61
N PRO A 739 -26.17 10.92 1.68
CA PRO A 739 -25.90 12.35 1.62
C PRO A 739 -24.58 12.66 0.89
N TYR A 740 -24.59 13.70 0.06
CA TYR A 740 -23.41 14.27 -0.60
C TYR A 740 -23.59 15.78 -0.87
N GLN A 741 -22.51 16.45 -1.28
CA GLN A 741 -22.53 17.89 -1.52
C GLN A 741 -22.83 18.21 -2.98
N VAL A 742 -23.80 19.10 -3.20
CA VAL A 742 -24.14 19.63 -4.51
C VAL A 742 -24.13 21.15 -4.45
N ASN A 743 -23.46 21.79 -5.40
CA ASN A 743 -23.46 23.25 -5.51
C ASN A 743 -23.57 23.69 -6.98
N ASN A 744 -24.46 24.64 -7.28
CA ASN A 744 -24.62 25.21 -8.63
C ASN A 744 -24.78 24.16 -9.75
N LEU A 745 -25.53 23.08 -9.48
CA LEU A 745 -25.89 22.06 -10.46
C LEU A 745 -27.22 22.43 -11.12
N LYS A 746 -27.23 22.66 -12.44
CA LYS A 746 -28.47 22.92 -13.20
C LYS A 746 -29.02 21.59 -13.72
N ARG A 747 -30.33 21.39 -13.62
CA ARG A 747 -31.02 20.13 -13.97
C ARG A 747 -32.31 20.40 -14.73
N GLY A 748 -32.75 19.44 -15.53
CA GLY A 748 -34.05 19.48 -16.22
C GLY A 748 -34.12 20.53 -17.33
N LEU A 749 -32.96 20.88 -17.89
CA LEU A 749 -32.88 21.75 -19.06
C LEU A 749 -33.18 20.93 -20.33
N THR A 750 -33.75 21.56 -21.34
CA THR A 750 -33.96 20.94 -22.64
C THR A 750 -32.69 20.97 -23.48
N GLU A 751 -31.96 22.08 -23.40
CA GLU A 751 -30.73 22.34 -24.16
C GLU A 751 -29.56 22.54 -23.18
N PRO A 752 -28.32 22.25 -23.59
CA PRO A 752 -27.14 22.41 -22.74
C PRO A 752 -26.83 23.89 -22.50
N LEU A 753 -26.12 24.14 -21.40
CA LEU A 753 -25.53 25.43 -21.09
C LEU A 753 -24.02 25.26 -20.90
N TYR A 754 -23.24 26.06 -21.62
CA TYR A 754 -21.78 26.08 -21.55
C TYR A 754 -21.22 27.25 -20.73
N GLU A 755 -22.12 28.10 -20.22
CA GLU A 755 -21.79 29.22 -19.35
C GLU A 755 -22.85 29.33 -18.24
N LEU A 756 -22.40 29.38 -16.99
CA LEU A 756 -23.25 29.57 -15.81
C LEU A 756 -23.30 31.04 -15.38
N ASP A 757 -24.19 31.32 -14.43
CA ASP A 757 -24.37 32.65 -13.84
C ASP A 757 -23.02 33.29 -13.46
N GLY A 758 -22.84 34.56 -13.80
CA GLY A 758 -21.58 35.28 -13.56
C GLY A 758 -20.48 35.04 -14.60
N GLY A 759 -20.79 34.38 -15.72
CA GLY A 759 -19.84 34.17 -16.84
C GLY A 759 -18.89 33.00 -16.64
N LEU A 760 -19.23 32.08 -15.74
CA LEU A 760 -18.40 30.90 -15.45
C LEU A 760 -18.56 29.89 -16.60
N LYS A 761 -17.51 29.74 -17.42
CA LYS A 761 -17.47 28.73 -18.48
C LYS A 761 -17.35 27.33 -17.91
N ILE A 762 -18.07 26.39 -18.52
CA ILE A 762 -18.13 24.97 -18.14
C ILE A 762 -18.13 24.09 -19.40
N GLY A 763 -17.97 22.79 -19.20
CA GLY A 763 -17.74 21.84 -20.30
C GLY A 763 -16.30 21.90 -20.79
N THR A 764 -16.01 21.09 -21.80
CA THR A 764 -14.70 21.07 -22.45
C THR A 764 -14.45 22.32 -23.28
N THR A 765 -13.18 22.68 -23.41
CA THR A 765 -12.72 23.74 -24.32
C THR A 765 -12.31 23.22 -25.69
N LEU A 766 -12.32 21.89 -25.87
CA LEU A 766 -12.16 21.27 -27.18
C LEU A 766 -13.35 21.67 -28.05
N SER A 767 -13.11 22.01 -29.32
CA SER A 767 -14.20 22.17 -30.26
C SER A 767 -14.91 20.82 -30.45
N GLU A 768 -16.19 20.85 -30.81
CA GLU A 768 -16.86 19.73 -31.48
C GLU A 768 -16.28 19.51 -32.88
#